data_AF-A0A947UPJ2-F1
#
_entry.id   AF-A0A947UPJ2-F1
#
_cell.length_a   1.000
_cell.length_b   1.000
_cell.length_c   1.000
_cell.angle_alpha   90.00
_cell.angle_beta   90.00
_cell.angle_gamma   90.00
#
_symmetry.space_group_name_H-M   'P 1'
#
loop_
_entity.id
_entity.type
_entity.pdbx_description
1 polymer ?
#
loop_
_entity_poly.entity_id
_entity_poly.type
_entity_poly.pdbx_seq_one_letter_code
_entity_poly.pdbx_strand_id
1 'polypeptide(L)'
;MAEAKRNPGRSKKHPAPAKPVVLMTGATGFLGGAIGQALAADYTVVGLDRTPKDLAHAECVRCDFTSDESVDEALREVTSRFGTRIASVVHLAGYFDFSGEPNPLYRQVNVEGTRRLLRKLQALDVEQFIYASTMLVHAPTEPGVPISETSRVEPRWAYPQSKLETESVVAHEHGAIPSVVLRIAGVYSQMVQPPTLAHQISWIYERQFKGRVFPGETSHGQSFVHLDDLVDAVVRTVDRRGTLPPDLKLLVGEATTLSYAALQNRLGTLIHGEQWETETVPKSLAKLGARLQGKLEAVVPDAIDRGEKPFVKPFMVELADDHYELDIARAQELLGWSPRHALREELPAMVATLKADPLAWYQANRIPAPEWLETITEHPAAAHALLEKYERSVRLQHGQNLWAHFLNLGLGLWLVTSPSILGYPDWPMTLSDMASGALVMLFSLLSLSRHMAWARFANAGVGVWLLFAPLVFWAPTAAGYLNDTLVGALVTGFSLLVRPSPGVGVAARTTGPDIPPGWHYSPSTWTQRLPIIALAFVGLYISRYLAAFQLGHTDAAWDPFFGDGTERIITSEVSKAWPVPDAGLGALVYILEILTGIVGGRARWRTMPWLVVLFGVMIVPLGAVSIFFIIIQPIVIGTWCSLCLLAAAAMLLQIPYSLDELIASGQFLLDRRRRGKSVLLAFLRGDTMEGGRRIPPDDFERPARAVVRDMLGGGVNVPWTLALSTILGIWLMCSRLVFGTEGAQADSDHLLGALIVTVSITAMGEAARPVRFINILLALALMFAPFMFDGGSLVADAAGVAAGLLLVALSIPRGRIDNPYGSWSRYLV
;
A
#
# COMPACT_ATOMS: atom_id res chain seq x y z
N MET A 1 15.28 59.20 -43.07
CA MET A 1 15.66 60.52 -42.52
C MET A 1 14.39 61.10 -41.89
N ALA A 2 14.13 60.81 -40.62
CA ALA A 2 14.75 61.39 -39.43
C ALA A 2 14.21 62.81 -39.16
N GLU A 3 13.22 62.93 -38.28
CA GLU A 3 13.05 64.15 -37.49
C GLU A 3 12.38 63.84 -36.14
N ALA A 4 13.09 64.27 -35.10
CA ALA A 4 12.93 63.87 -33.71
C ALA A 4 11.76 64.58 -33.04
N LYS A 5 10.81 63.81 -32.49
CA LYS A 5 9.80 64.35 -31.56
C LYS A 5 10.36 64.39 -30.15
N ARG A 6 10.59 65.62 -29.69
CA ARG A 6 10.88 66.01 -28.31
C ARG A 6 9.82 65.44 -27.35
N ASN A 7 10.30 64.79 -26.30
CA ASN A 7 9.49 64.32 -25.17
C ASN A 7 9.37 65.46 -24.14
N PRO A 8 8.17 65.96 -23.80
CA PRO A 8 8.03 67.03 -22.82
C PRO A 8 8.01 66.46 -21.39
N GLY A 9 8.93 66.97 -20.55
CA GLY A 9 8.73 67.18 -19.12
C GLY A 9 8.23 66.01 -18.26
N ARG A 10 9.17 65.21 -17.74
CA ARG A 10 8.95 64.52 -16.46
C ARG A 10 8.70 65.59 -15.38
N SER A 11 7.43 65.75 -15.02
CA SER A 11 6.99 66.37 -13.78
C SER A 11 7.87 65.89 -12.63
N LYS A 12 8.58 66.82 -11.97
CA LYS A 12 9.26 66.58 -10.69
C LYS A 12 8.21 66.17 -9.66
N LYS A 13 7.93 64.87 -9.55
CA LYS A 13 7.26 64.32 -8.36
C LYS A 13 8.17 64.64 -7.18
N HIS A 14 7.66 65.36 -6.19
CA HIS A 14 8.27 65.37 -4.86
C HIS A 14 8.52 63.91 -4.45
N PRO A 15 9.72 63.56 -3.93
CA PRO A 15 9.93 62.23 -3.39
C PRO A 15 8.90 62.02 -2.27
N ALA A 16 8.12 60.94 -2.38
CA ALA A 16 7.35 60.47 -1.25
C ALA A 16 8.32 60.32 -0.06
N PRO A 17 7.90 60.63 1.18
CA PRO A 17 8.75 60.38 2.35
C PRO A 17 9.23 58.92 2.30
N ALA A 18 10.54 58.71 2.46
CA ALA A 18 11.11 57.37 2.43
C ALA A 18 10.47 56.53 3.53
N LYS A 19 9.84 55.40 3.14
CA LYS A 19 9.18 54.51 4.09
C LYS A 19 10.21 54.01 5.12
N PRO A 20 9.86 53.93 6.42
CA PRO A 20 10.75 53.37 7.43
C PRO A 20 11.13 51.92 7.09
N VAL A 21 12.33 51.50 7.48
CA VAL A 21 12.86 50.18 7.13
C VAL A 21 12.50 49.14 8.17
N VAL A 22 11.94 48.01 7.74
CA VAL A 22 11.75 46.82 8.58
C VAL A 22 12.68 45.71 8.08
N LEU A 23 13.56 45.25 8.96
CA LEU A 23 14.46 44.13 8.68
C LEU A 23 13.82 42.84 9.16
N MET A 24 13.70 41.83 8.30
CA MET A 24 13.03 40.58 8.63
C MET A 24 13.93 39.38 8.39
N THR A 25 14.15 38.54 9.41
CA THR A 25 14.87 37.27 9.21
C THR A 25 13.88 36.16 8.86
N GLY A 26 14.25 35.26 7.94
CA GLY A 26 13.35 34.20 7.46
C GLY A 26 12.21 34.71 6.57
N ALA A 27 12.45 35.82 5.86
CA ALA A 27 11.47 36.47 4.99
C ALA A 27 10.94 35.57 3.85
N THR A 28 11.71 34.56 3.43
CA THR A 28 11.28 33.62 2.36
C THR A 28 10.42 32.45 2.88
N GLY A 29 10.21 32.37 4.19
CA GLY A 29 9.41 31.34 4.85
C GLY A 29 7.90 31.63 4.84
N PHE A 30 7.11 30.68 5.35
CA PHE A 30 5.64 30.76 5.40
C PHE A 30 5.14 32.00 6.15
N LEU A 31 5.65 32.24 7.37
CA LEU A 31 5.27 33.42 8.15
C LEU A 31 5.88 34.70 7.58
N GLY A 32 7.16 34.65 7.18
CA GLY A 32 7.89 35.80 6.67
C GLY A 32 7.26 36.40 5.41
N GLY A 33 6.83 35.55 4.47
CA GLY A 33 6.18 36.02 3.25
C GLY A 33 4.85 36.74 3.51
N ALA A 34 4.03 36.21 4.43
CA ALA A 34 2.74 36.82 4.78
C ALA A 34 2.91 38.14 5.56
N ILE A 35 3.79 38.15 6.57
CA ILE A 35 4.07 39.35 7.36
C ILE A 35 4.74 40.43 6.50
N GLY A 36 5.71 40.04 5.66
CA GLY A 36 6.42 40.94 4.76
C GLY A 36 5.47 41.59 3.75
N GLN A 37 4.53 40.82 3.19
CA GLN A 37 3.52 41.35 2.28
C GLN A 37 2.61 42.39 2.96
N ALA A 38 2.19 42.15 4.21
CA ALA A 38 1.36 43.08 4.95
C ALA A 38 2.08 44.38 5.32
N LEU A 39 3.37 44.29 5.66
CA LEU A 39 4.19 45.47 6.03
C LEU A 39 4.62 46.32 4.83
N ALA A 40 4.71 45.75 3.63
CA ALA A 40 5.22 46.44 2.44
C ALA A 40 4.40 47.67 2.01
N ALA A 41 3.14 47.78 2.46
CA ALA A 41 2.30 48.94 2.22
C ALA A 41 2.87 50.21 2.88
N ASP A 42 3.38 50.10 4.10
CA ASP A 42 3.80 51.26 4.92
C ASP A 42 5.32 51.29 5.19
N TYR A 43 6.01 50.16 5.00
CA TYR A 43 7.43 49.98 5.29
C TYR A 43 8.23 49.54 4.07
N THR A 44 9.53 49.82 4.09
CA THR A 44 10.51 49.17 3.20
C THR A 44 10.95 47.87 3.86
N VAL A 45 10.50 46.73 3.35
CA VAL A 45 10.81 45.41 3.92
C VAL A 45 12.11 44.87 3.32
N VAL A 46 13.08 44.57 4.18
CA VAL A 46 14.36 44.00 3.80
C VAL A 46 14.50 42.64 4.46
N GLY A 47 14.62 41.58 3.67
CA GLY A 47 14.70 40.20 4.15
C GLY A 47 16.14 39.74 4.35
N LEU A 48 16.43 39.02 5.43
CA LEU A 48 17.66 38.27 5.64
C LEU A 48 17.35 36.77 5.59
N ASP A 49 17.91 36.08 4.61
CA ASP A 49 17.66 34.65 4.43
C ASP A 49 18.90 33.90 3.90
N ARG A 50 19.04 32.62 4.26
CA ARG A 50 20.14 31.78 3.78
C ARG A 50 20.03 31.53 2.29
N THR A 51 18.80 31.39 1.79
CA THR A 51 18.50 31.21 0.37
C THR A 51 17.55 32.32 -0.07
N PRO A 52 18.07 33.51 -0.40
CA PRO A 52 17.24 34.64 -0.81
C PRO A 52 16.42 34.26 -2.05
N LYS A 53 15.20 34.79 -2.12
CA LYS A 53 14.28 34.63 -3.26
C LYS A 53 13.80 36.02 -3.69
N ASP A 54 13.43 36.13 -4.95
CA ASP A 54 12.79 37.34 -5.45
C ASP A 54 11.36 37.41 -4.91
N LEU A 55 11.17 38.25 -3.88
CA LEU A 55 9.86 38.53 -3.29
C LEU A 55 9.35 39.87 -3.86
N ALA A 56 8.11 39.89 -4.34
CA ALA A 56 7.51 41.12 -4.87
C ALA A 56 7.37 42.24 -3.81
N HIS A 57 7.43 41.88 -2.53
CA HIS A 57 7.18 42.77 -1.39
C HIS A 57 8.43 43.04 -0.53
N ALA A 58 9.58 42.41 -0.81
CA ALA A 58 10.79 42.56 -0.01
C ALA A 58 12.06 42.35 -0.82
N GLU A 59 13.11 43.11 -0.51
CA GLU A 59 14.45 42.89 -1.04
C GLU A 59 15.21 41.93 -0.12
N CYS A 60 15.63 40.76 -0.60
CA CYS A 60 16.32 39.76 0.22
C CYS A 60 17.84 39.82 0.07
N VAL A 61 18.54 39.90 1.20
CA VAL A 61 20.00 39.80 1.33
C VAL A 61 20.35 38.43 1.88
N ARG A 62 21.42 37.82 1.34
CA ARG A 62 21.90 36.52 1.80
C ARG A 62 22.50 36.66 3.19
N CYS A 63 22.04 35.86 4.14
CA CYS A 63 22.56 35.86 5.52
C CYS A 63 22.54 34.44 6.10
N ASP A 64 23.72 33.95 6.54
CA ASP A 64 23.86 32.72 7.30
C ASP A 64 24.14 33.03 8.78
N PHE A 65 23.15 32.78 9.64
CA PHE A 65 23.24 33.04 11.08
C PHE A 65 24.26 32.15 11.83
N THR A 66 24.83 31.14 11.17
CA THR A 66 25.92 30.34 11.73
C THR A 66 27.29 31.02 11.63
N SER A 67 27.42 32.11 10.86
CA SER A 67 28.68 32.80 10.60
C SER A 67 28.62 34.28 10.98
N ASP A 68 29.57 34.72 11.82
CA ASP A 68 29.73 36.13 12.19
C ASP A 68 30.02 37.03 10.99
N GLU A 69 30.85 36.56 10.06
CA GLU A 69 31.22 37.28 8.83
C GLU A 69 30.00 37.48 7.94
N SER A 70 29.15 36.46 7.80
CA SER A 70 27.96 36.54 6.96
C SER A 70 26.94 37.54 7.51
N VAL A 71 26.72 37.58 8.83
CA VAL A 71 25.82 38.56 9.45
C VAL A 71 26.38 39.98 9.32
N ASP A 72 27.70 40.17 9.46
CA ASP A 72 28.34 41.47 9.23
C ASP A 72 28.21 41.95 7.79
N GLU A 73 28.43 41.06 6.82
CA GLU A 73 28.28 41.38 5.41
C GLU A 73 26.84 41.75 5.07
N ALA A 74 25.87 40.97 5.56
CA ALA A 74 24.46 41.24 5.34
C ALA A 74 24.05 42.61 5.92
N LEU A 75 24.44 42.93 7.16
CA LEU A 75 24.12 44.22 7.78
C LEU A 75 24.87 45.39 7.12
N ARG A 76 26.10 45.21 6.65
CA ARG A 76 26.81 46.22 5.84
C ARG A 76 26.09 46.49 4.52
N GLU A 77 25.61 45.44 3.86
CA GLU A 77 24.83 45.59 2.65
C GLU A 77 23.52 46.34 2.93
N VAL A 78 22.78 45.95 3.97
CA VAL A 78 21.53 46.61 4.39
C VAL A 78 21.78 48.10 4.67
N THR A 79 22.80 48.42 5.45
CA THR A 79 23.12 49.82 5.80
C THR A 79 23.56 50.64 4.61
N SER A 80 24.34 50.06 3.68
CA SER A 80 24.79 50.76 2.47
C SER A 80 23.64 51.12 1.53
N ARG A 81 22.59 50.28 1.48
CA ARG A 81 21.46 50.43 0.56
C ARG A 81 20.29 51.19 1.16
N PHE A 82 20.01 50.97 2.44
CA PHE A 82 18.77 51.41 3.10
C PHE A 82 19.00 52.33 4.31
N GLY A 83 20.26 52.58 4.69
CA GLY A 83 20.62 53.45 5.81
C GLY A 83 20.75 52.72 7.15
N THR A 84 21.14 53.46 8.18
CA THR A 84 21.46 52.90 9.52
C THR A 84 20.27 52.86 10.48
N ARG A 85 19.14 53.47 10.12
CA ARG A 85 17.93 53.52 10.95
C ARG A 85 16.94 52.43 10.56
N ILE A 86 16.61 51.57 11.52
CA ILE A 86 15.71 50.43 11.34
C ILE A 86 14.52 50.61 12.29
N ALA A 87 13.32 50.71 11.73
CA ALA A 87 12.10 50.88 12.51
C ALA A 87 11.78 49.63 13.34
N SER A 88 11.96 48.44 12.78
CA SER A 88 11.81 47.20 13.55
C SER A 88 12.61 46.07 12.90
N VAL A 89 13.14 45.18 13.75
CA VAL A 89 13.70 43.90 13.32
C VAL A 89 12.71 42.80 13.69
N VAL A 90 12.14 42.11 12.71
CA VAL A 90 11.23 40.97 12.92
C VAL A 90 12.03 39.67 12.74
N HIS A 91 12.41 39.05 13.85
CA HIS A 91 13.26 37.86 13.86
C HIS A 91 12.43 36.57 13.85
N LEU A 92 12.23 35.99 12.66
CA LEU A 92 11.49 34.73 12.45
C LEU A 92 12.39 33.54 12.12
N ALA A 93 13.66 33.79 11.77
CA ALA A 93 14.60 32.74 11.43
C ALA A 93 14.85 31.81 12.62
N GLY A 94 14.78 30.51 12.35
CA GLY A 94 15.12 29.48 13.32
C GLY A 94 15.06 28.09 12.69
N TYR A 95 15.95 27.22 13.16
CA TYR A 95 15.86 25.80 12.93
C TYR A 95 14.75 25.19 13.80
N PHE A 96 13.96 24.31 13.20
CA PHE A 96 12.85 23.61 13.84
C PHE A 96 12.72 22.20 13.28
N ASP A 97 12.61 21.21 14.17
CA ASP A 97 12.21 19.86 13.82
C ASP A 97 11.27 19.26 14.88
N PHE A 98 10.58 18.17 14.51
CA PHE A 98 9.80 17.34 15.43
C PHE A 98 10.61 16.09 15.85
N SER A 99 11.95 16.20 15.91
CA SER A 99 12.79 15.05 16.27
C SER A 99 12.51 14.58 17.70
N GLY A 100 12.26 15.53 18.60
CA GLY A 100 12.23 15.32 20.05
C GLY A 100 13.62 15.39 20.69
N GLU A 101 14.67 15.32 19.89
CA GLU A 101 16.05 15.17 20.32
C GLU A 101 16.80 16.51 20.26
N PRO A 102 17.83 16.70 21.09
CA PRO A 102 18.76 17.81 20.93
C PRO A 102 19.42 17.78 19.55
N ASN A 103 19.44 18.94 18.89
CA ASN A 103 20.12 19.13 17.61
C ASN A 103 21.10 20.30 17.75
N PRO A 104 22.38 20.15 17.36
CA PRO A 104 23.34 21.26 17.39
C PRO A 104 22.87 22.52 16.68
N LEU A 105 22.02 22.38 15.65
CA LEU A 105 21.43 23.49 14.92
C LEU A 105 20.51 24.37 15.78
N TYR A 106 19.86 23.82 16.80
CA TYR A 106 19.10 24.64 17.77
C TYR A 106 20.00 25.67 18.44
N ARG A 107 21.19 25.24 18.89
CA ARG A 107 22.15 26.15 19.51
C ARG A 107 22.83 27.06 18.49
N GLN A 108 23.31 26.51 17.38
CA GLN A 108 24.10 27.26 16.40
C GLN A 108 23.27 28.34 15.68
N VAL A 109 22.04 27.99 15.28
CA VAL A 109 21.16 28.89 14.50
C VAL A 109 20.27 29.71 15.40
N ASN A 110 19.53 29.09 16.34
CA ASN A 110 18.54 29.83 17.12
C ASN A 110 19.22 30.67 18.20
N VAL A 111 20.00 30.04 19.07
CA VAL A 111 20.56 30.71 20.25
C VAL A 111 21.72 31.63 19.86
N GLU A 112 22.77 31.07 19.26
CA GLU A 112 23.98 31.81 18.92
C GLU A 112 23.75 32.73 17.70
N GLY A 113 22.98 32.29 16.70
CA GLY A 113 22.63 33.15 15.57
C GLY A 113 21.86 34.41 15.98
N THR A 114 20.92 34.30 16.93
CA THR A 114 20.24 35.47 17.51
C THR A 114 21.22 36.36 18.28
N ARG A 115 22.12 35.78 19.08
CA ARG A 115 23.16 36.53 19.80
C ARG A 115 24.04 37.34 18.87
N ARG A 116 24.53 36.72 17.78
CA ARG A 116 25.35 37.39 16.76
C ARG A 116 24.60 38.56 16.13
N LEU A 117 23.35 38.34 15.74
CA LEU A 117 22.52 39.37 15.13
C LEU A 117 22.32 40.54 16.10
N LEU A 118 21.88 40.28 17.34
CA LEU A 118 21.64 41.33 18.33
C LEU A 118 22.89 42.16 18.64
N ARG A 119 24.06 41.52 18.78
CA ARG A 119 25.32 42.23 19.02
C ARG A 119 25.70 43.16 17.87
N LYS A 120 25.52 42.72 16.63
CA LYS A 120 25.85 43.52 15.45
C LYS A 120 24.81 44.63 15.20
N LEU A 121 23.55 44.40 15.58
CA LEU A 121 22.50 45.42 15.54
C LEU A 121 22.76 46.59 16.50
N GLN A 122 23.56 46.42 17.55
CA GLN A 122 23.93 47.51 18.47
C GLN A 122 24.67 48.68 17.76
N ALA A 123 25.27 48.43 16.60
CA ALA A 123 25.93 49.47 15.80
C ALA A 123 24.94 50.32 14.97
N LEU A 124 23.65 49.97 14.97
CA LEU A 124 22.58 50.60 14.18
C LEU A 124 21.57 51.29 15.09
N ASP A 125 20.80 52.22 14.51
CA ASP A 125 19.69 52.89 15.19
C ASP A 125 18.42 52.04 15.02
N VAL A 126 18.26 51.03 15.88
CA VAL A 126 17.15 50.09 15.86
C VAL A 126 16.10 50.48 16.90
N GLU A 127 14.89 50.83 16.44
CA GLU A 127 13.81 51.28 17.32
C GLU A 127 13.11 50.13 18.06
N GLN A 128 13.17 48.90 17.52
CA GLN A 128 12.54 47.72 18.12
C GLN A 128 13.12 46.41 17.58
N PHE A 129 13.25 45.40 18.43
CA PHE A 129 13.56 44.01 18.04
C PHE A 129 12.43 43.06 18.47
N ILE A 130 11.77 42.42 17.51
CA ILE A 130 10.70 41.45 17.75
C ILE A 130 11.25 40.03 17.56
N TYR A 131 11.13 39.19 18.59
CA TYR A 131 11.49 37.78 18.57
C TYR A 131 10.25 36.87 18.50
N ALA A 132 10.20 35.99 17.50
CA ALA A 132 9.17 34.94 17.43
C ALA A 132 9.54 33.73 18.30
N SER A 133 9.00 33.71 19.52
CA SER A 133 9.03 32.58 20.45
C SER A 133 7.77 31.71 20.30
N THR A 134 7.50 30.84 21.26
CA THR A 134 6.35 29.93 21.28
C THR A 134 5.69 29.89 22.65
N MET A 135 4.39 29.68 22.72
CA MET A 135 3.69 29.46 24.00
C MET A 135 4.14 28.16 24.70
N LEU A 136 4.70 27.19 23.98
CA LEU A 136 5.16 25.90 24.51
C LEU A 136 6.35 25.99 25.48
N VAL A 137 6.85 27.19 25.75
CA VAL A 137 7.82 27.44 26.83
C VAL A 137 7.17 27.34 28.21
N HIS A 138 5.85 27.51 28.30
CA HIS A 138 5.11 27.44 29.56
C HIS A 138 4.88 26.00 30.02
N ALA A 139 4.71 25.83 31.33
CA ALA A 139 4.18 24.59 31.88
C ALA A 139 2.72 24.40 31.42
N PRO A 140 2.28 23.18 31.09
CA PRO A 140 0.89 22.91 30.79
C PRO A 140 0.01 23.15 32.02
N THR A 141 -1.24 23.53 31.79
CA THR A 141 -2.26 23.77 32.82
C THR A 141 -3.42 22.79 32.68
N GLU A 142 -4.47 22.97 33.49
CA GLU A 142 -5.72 22.22 33.36
C GLU A 142 -6.79 23.08 32.64
N PRO A 143 -7.80 22.45 32.00
CA PRO A 143 -8.93 23.17 31.41
C PRO A 143 -9.55 24.20 32.34
N GLY A 144 -9.68 25.44 31.87
CA GLY A 144 -10.20 26.57 32.63
C GLY A 144 -9.15 27.35 33.43
N VAL A 145 -7.86 26.97 33.35
CA VAL A 145 -6.74 27.72 33.94
C VAL A 145 -5.87 28.27 32.81
N PRO A 146 -6.15 29.50 32.31
CA PRO A 146 -5.41 30.08 31.21
C PRO A 146 -3.97 30.47 31.60
N ILE A 147 -3.06 30.36 30.65
CA ILE A 147 -1.65 30.72 30.75
C ILE A 147 -1.50 32.20 30.42
N SER A 148 -0.91 32.98 31.32
CA SER A 148 -0.50 34.37 31.08
C SER A 148 1.02 34.47 30.94
N GLU A 149 1.56 35.64 30.59
CA GLU A 149 3.00 35.81 30.41
C GLU A 149 3.83 35.58 31.68
N THR A 150 3.18 35.68 32.85
CA THR A 150 3.77 35.42 34.17
C THR A 150 3.62 33.99 34.66
N SER A 151 2.85 33.16 33.95
CA SER A 151 2.70 31.74 34.30
C SER A 151 4.03 30.99 34.25
N ARG A 152 4.12 29.90 35.02
CA ARG A 152 5.31 29.06 35.14
C ARG A 152 5.86 28.66 33.76
N VAL A 153 7.18 28.78 33.60
CA VAL A 153 7.92 28.43 32.40
C VAL A 153 8.60 27.08 32.63
N GLU A 154 8.24 26.06 31.85
CA GLU A 154 8.78 24.70 31.94
C GLU A 154 8.70 24.00 30.58
N PRO A 155 9.60 24.32 29.63
CA PRO A 155 9.61 23.68 28.33
C PRO A 155 9.86 22.17 28.47
N ARG A 156 8.98 21.35 27.89
CA ARG A 156 9.00 19.89 28.08
C ARG A 156 9.90 19.12 27.10
N TRP A 157 10.45 19.77 26.08
CA TRP A 157 11.24 19.14 25.01
C TRP A 157 12.22 20.13 24.35
N ALA A 158 13.13 19.61 23.52
CA ALA A 158 14.28 20.36 23.01
C ALA A 158 13.93 21.65 22.24
N TYR A 159 12.85 21.64 21.46
CA TYR A 159 12.47 22.81 20.66
C TYR A 159 12.05 24.02 21.52
N PRO A 160 11.04 23.94 22.41
CA PRO A 160 10.69 25.06 23.28
C PRO A 160 11.82 25.43 24.24
N GLN A 161 12.66 24.47 24.63
CA GLN A 161 13.86 24.77 25.41
C GLN A 161 14.81 25.69 24.64
N SER A 162 15.07 25.42 23.35
CA SER A 162 15.89 26.30 22.51
C SER A 162 15.29 27.71 22.35
N LYS A 163 13.95 27.81 22.29
CA LYS A 163 13.24 29.10 22.21
C LYS A 163 13.38 29.88 23.51
N LEU A 164 13.24 29.22 24.67
CA LEU A 164 13.46 29.84 25.98
C LEU A 164 14.92 30.28 26.20
N GLU A 165 15.88 29.46 25.79
CA GLU A 165 17.31 29.85 25.80
C GLU A 165 17.53 31.10 24.94
N THR A 166 16.87 31.18 23.78
CA THR A 166 16.95 32.35 22.90
C THR A 166 16.23 33.57 23.49
N GLU A 167 15.08 33.41 24.16
CA GLU A 167 14.45 34.51 24.93
C GLU A 167 15.41 35.08 25.96
N SER A 168 16.22 34.22 26.59
CA SER A 168 17.23 34.62 27.56
C SER A 168 18.37 35.39 26.87
N VAL A 169 18.80 34.97 25.68
CA VAL A 169 19.75 35.74 24.86
C VAL A 169 19.21 37.12 24.52
N VAL A 170 17.96 37.21 24.06
CA VAL A 170 17.32 38.49 23.75
C VAL A 170 17.34 39.39 24.99
N ALA A 171 16.92 38.89 26.14
CA ALA A 171 16.87 39.66 27.39
C ALA A 171 18.24 40.13 27.91
N HIS A 172 19.36 39.47 27.55
CA HIS A 172 20.69 39.86 28.01
C HIS A 172 21.50 40.67 26.98
N GLU A 173 21.22 40.49 25.68
CA GLU A 173 22.05 41.01 24.59
C GLU A 173 21.35 42.12 23.78
N HIS A 174 20.09 42.45 24.08
CA HIS A 174 19.37 43.54 23.39
C HIS A 174 19.95 44.94 23.67
N GLY A 175 20.65 45.13 24.79
CA GLY A 175 21.31 46.39 25.12
C GLY A 175 20.31 47.54 25.22
N ALA A 176 20.49 48.57 24.40
CA ALA A 176 19.59 49.73 24.36
C ALA A 176 18.36 49.52 23.44
N ILE A 177 18.31 48.42 22.68
CA ILE A 177 17.25 48.17 21.71
C ILE A 177 16.01 47.65 22.46
N PRO A 178 14.84 48.32 22.35
CA PRO A 178 13.60 47.79 22.94
C PRO A 178 13.25 46.42 22.35
N SER A 179 13.05 45.42 23.19
CA SER A 179 12.74 44.07 22.74
C SER A 179 11.27 43.69 22.98
N VAL A 180 10.69 42.94 22.03
CA VAL A 180 9.36 42.32 22.16
C VAL A 180 9.46 40.83 21.84
N VAL A 181 9.06 39.97 22.77
CA VAL A 181 8.97 38.52 22.56
C VAL A 181 7.51 38.14 22.33
N LEU A 182 7.21 37.68 21.12
CA LEU A 182 5.89 37.13 20.79
C LEU A 182 5.93 35.61 21.03
N ARG A 183 5.22 35.14 22.05
CA ARG A 183 5.01 33.71 22.34
C ARG A 183 3.81 33.23 21.55
N ILE A 184 4.08 32.74 20.35
CA ILE A 184 3.07 32.43 19.34
C ILE A 184 2.51 31.02 19.55
N ALA A 185 1.19 30.88 19.44
CA ALA A 185 0.45 29.62 19.44
C ALA A 185 0.66 28.83 18.13
N GLY A 186 0.02 27.66 17.96
CA GLY A 186 0.11 26.90 16.72
C GLY A 186 -0.47 27.67 15.53
N VAL A 187 0.36 28.11 14.58
CA VAL A 187 -0.12 28.90 13.43
C VAL A 187 -0.78 28.02 12.39
N TYR A 188 -2.02 28.32 12.02
CA TYR A 188 -2.76 27.65 10.95
C TYR A 188 -3.30 28.63 9.92
N SER A 189 -3.65 28.08 8.77
CA SER A 189 -4.40 28.71 7.70
C SER A 189 -5.34 27.66 7.09
N GLN A 190 -6.12 28.06 6.09
CA GLN A 190 -6.92 27.10 5.32
C GLN A 190 -6.07 26.01 4.65
N MET A 191 -4.83 26.34 4.28
CA MET A 191 -3.94 25.46 3.49
C MET A 191 -2.89 24.74 4.34
N VAL A 192 -2.21 25.46 5.23
CA VAL A 192 -1.08 24.98 6.04
C VAL A 192 -1.46 24.94 7.51
N GLN A 193 -1.15 23.84 8.19
CA GLN A 193 -1.42 23.63 9.61
C GLN A 193 -0.13 23.24 10.37
N PRO A 194 -0.12 23.35 11.71
CA PRO A 194 0.94 22.76 12.51
C PRO A 194 1.03 21.25 12.26
N PRO A 195 2.23 20.63 12.23
CA PRO A 195 2.38 19.23 11.82
C PRO A 195 1.54 18.22 12.59
N THR A 196 1.30 18.45 13.89
CA THR A 196 0.42 17.58 14.70
C THR A 196 -1.02 17.60 14.19
N LEU A 197 -1.56 18.78 13.88
CA LEU A 197 -2.90 18.94 13.32
C LEU A 197 -2.97 18.42 11.87
N ALA A 198 -1.97 18.69 11.05
CA ALA A 198 -1.92 18.19 9.68
C ALA A 198 -1.92 16.65 9.64
N HIS A 199 -1.07 15.98 10.43
CA HIS A 199 -1.08 14.52 10.50
C HIS A 199 -2.41 13.96 11.04
N GLN A 200 -3.04 14.63 12.00
CA GLN A 200 -4.36 14.24 12.47
C GLN A 200 -5.42 14.33 11.36
N ILE A 201 -5.43 15.43 10.60
CA ILE A 201 -6.31 15.62 9.44
C ILE A 201 -6.07 14.52 8.40
N SER A 202 -4.81 14.19 8.08
CA SER A 202 -4.49 13.16 7.08
C SER A 202 -4.93 11.76 7.52
N TRP A 203 -4.74 11.39 8.79
CA TRP A 203 -5.20 10.11 9.33
C TRP A 203 -6.72 9.99 9.33
N ILE A 204 -7.43 11.07 9.64
CA ILE A 204 -8.88 11.11 9.55
C ILE A 204 -9.31 11.00 8.09
N TYR A 205 -8.71 11.78 7.19
CA TYR A 205 -9.02 11.79 5.75
C TYR A 205 -8.91 10.41 5.11
N GLU A 206 -7.85 9.68 5.42
CA GLU A 206 -7.60 8.33 4.91
C GLU A 206 -8.26 7.21 5.74
N ARG A 207 -9.02 7.56 6.79
CA ARG A 207 -9.62 6.62 7.76
C ARG A 207 -8.62 5.63 8.35
N GLN A 208 -7.40 6.09 8.59
CA GLN A 208 -6.40 5.29 9.28
C GLN A 208 -6.84 5.07 10.73
N PHE A 209 -6.39 3.96 11.34
CA PHE A 209 -6.70 3.65 12.74
C PHE A 209 -6.38 4.82 13.68
N LYS A 210 -5.23 5.48 13.45
CA LYS A 210 -4.78 6.67 14.21
C LYS A 210 -5.74 7.86 14.14
N GLY A 211 -6.61 7.93 13.13
CA GLY A 211 -7.63 8.99 13.01
C GLY A 211 -8.83 8.81 13.95
N ARG A 212 -8.96 7.65 14.62
CA ARG A 212 -10.04 7.37 15.58
C ARG A 212 -9.58 7.24 17.01
N VAL A 213 -8.28 7.12 17.25
CA VAL A 213 -7.74 6.93 18.58
C VAL A 213 -6.91 8.13 19.03
N PHE A 214 -6.90 8.40 20.32
CA PHE A 214 -6.05 9.41 20.95
C PHE A 214 -5.39 8.83 22.21
N PRO A 215 -4.08 9.07 22.43
CA PRO A 215 -3.41 8.59 23.64
C PRO A 215 -3.68 9.52 24.83
N GLY A 216 -4.22 8.99 25.93
CA GLY A 216 -4.39 9.76 27.17
C GLY A 216 -5.68 10.58 27.25
N GLU A 217 -5.60 11.76 27.86
CA GLU A 217 -6.72 12.63 28.18
C GLU A 217 -7.18 13.43 26.96
N THR A 218 -8.49 13.37 26.67
CA THR A 218 -9.06 13.93 25.44
C THR A 218 -9.83 15.22 25.65
N SER A 219 -10.09 15.57 26.91
CA SER A 219 -10.67 16.85 27.30
C SER A 219 -9.68 18.02 27.24
N HIS A 220 -8.37 17.73 27.24
CA HIS A 220 -7.28 18.69 27.08
C HIS A 220 -7.15 19.16 25.63
N GLY A 221 -6.33 20.20 25.39
CA GLY A 221 -6.30 20.91 24.11
C GLY A 221 -5.21 21.97 24.06
N GLN A 222 -4.92 22.48 22.88
CA GLN A 222 -3.84 23.45 22.65
C GLN A 222 -4.37 24.65 21.87
N SER A 223 -4.00 25.87 22.29
CA SER A 223 -4.31 27.09 21.55
C SER A 223 -3.62 27.16 20.17
N PHE A 224 -4.31 27.77 19.23
CA PHE A 224 -3.87 28.01 17.86
C PHE A 224 -4.03 29.50 17.50
N VAL A 225 -3.49 29.93 16.36
CA VAL A 225 -3.70 31.27 15.82
C VAL A 225 -3.79 31.23 14.31
N HIS A 226 -4.78 31.90 13.74
CA HIS A 226 -4.87 32.04 12.29
C HIS A 226 -3.73 32.92 11.76
N LEU A 227 -3.21 32.61 10.58
CA LEU A 227 -2.09 33.34 9.95
C LEU A 227 -2.38 34.84 9.85
N ASP A 228 -3.58 35.22 9.41
CA ASP A 228 -3.95 36.63 9.26
C ASP A 228 -4.02 37.37 10.60
N ASP A 229 -4.45 36.69 11.66
CA ASP A 229 -4.50 37.26 13.00
C ASP A 229 -3.09 37.44 13.58
N LEU A 230 -2.19 36.50 13.31
CA LEU A 230 -0.77 36.66 13.67
C LEU A 230 -0.12 37.81 12.88
N VAL A 231 -0.42 37.94 11.59
CA VAL A 231 0.07 39.04 10.76
C VAL A 231 -0.41 40.38 11.33
N ASP A 232 -1.71 40.51 11.67
CA ASP A 232 -2.26 41.71 12.31
C ASP A 232 -1.57 42.00 13.66
N ALA A 233 -1.28 40.97 14.48
CA ALA A 233 -0.55 41.13 15.74
C ALA A 233 0.86 41.70 15.52
N VAL A 234 1.60 41.16 14.55
CA VAL A 234 2.97 41.61 14.24
C VAL A 234 2.96 43.02 13.69
N VAL A 235 2.07 43.34 12.74
CA VAL A 235 1.93 44.69 12.17
C VAL A 235 1.65 45.72 13.27
N ARG A 236 0.69 45.44 14.15
CA ARG A 236 0.38 46.31 15.30
C ARG A 236 1.55 46.48 16.25
N THR A 237 2.34 45.42 16.46
CA THR A 237 3.53 45.47 17.30
C THR A 237 4.59 46.41 16.71
N VAL A 238 4.78 46.37 15.39
CA VAL A 238 5.70 47.26 14.65
C VAL A 238 5.19 48.70 14.65
N ASP A 239 3.89 48.92 14.42
CA ASP A 239 3.29 50.26 14.38
C ASP A 239 3.32 50.95 15.74
N ARG A 240 3.12 50.19 16.83
CA ARG A 240 3.08 50.70 18.20
C ARG A 240 4.43 50.74 18.89
N ARG A 241 5.53 50.42 18.19
CA ARG A 241 6.89 50.33 18.76
C ARG A 241 7.30 51.49 19.66
N GLY A 242 6.87 52.72 19.37
CA GLY A 242 7.20 53.90 20.18
C GLY A 242 6.40 54.05 21.48
N THR A 243 5.38 53.21 21.70
CA THR A 243 4.48 53.23 22.87
C THR A 243 4.55 51.97 23.72
N LEU A 244 5.18 50.91 23.20
CA LEU A 244 5.28 49.64 23.91
C LEU A 244 6.36 49.70 25.00
N PRO A 245 6.14 49.05 26.15
CA PRO A 245 7.19 48.91 27.16
C PRO A 245 8.45 48.25 26.57
N PRO A 246 9.65 48.68 27.01
CA PRO A 246 10.86 47.90 26.73
C PRO A 246 10.74 46.53 27.40
N ASP A 247 11.27 45.50 26.74
CA ASP A 247 11.32 44.10 27.21
C ASP A 247 9.94 43.49 27.45
N LEU A 248 9.10 43.62 26.44
CA LEU A 248 7.72 43.14 26.47
C LEU A 248 7.65 41.67 26.06
N LYS A 249 6.87 40.87 26.79
CA LYS A 249 6.44 39.53 26.35
C LYS A 249 4.94 39.57 26.09
N LEU A 250 4.49 38.93 25.01
CA LEU A 250 3.07 38.82 24.66
C LEU A 250 2.73 37.40 24.22
N LEU A 251 1.63 36.87 24.72
CA LEU A 251 0.99 35.68 24.17
C LEU A 251 0.13 36.07 22.96
N VAL A 252 0.34 35.35 21.85
CA VAL A 252 -0.41 35.56 20.61
C VAL A 252 -1.07 34.24 20.21
N GLY A 253 -2.37 34.15 20.45
CA GLY A 253 -3.18 32.98 20.16
C GLY A 253 -4.67 33.20 20.39
N GLU A 254 -5.44 32.15 20.16
CA GLU A 254 -6.85 32.09 20.54
C GLU A 254 -6.95 31.89 22.06
N ALA A 255 -7.82 32.67 22.71
CA ALA A 255 -8.01 32.57 24.16
C ALA A 255 -8.60 31.21 24.57
N THR A 256 -9.56 30.72 23.79
CA THR A 256 -10.25 29.45 24.02
C THR A 256 -9.72 28.36 23.10
N THR A 257 -9.42 27.18 23.64
CA THR A 257 -9.01 26.02 22.84
C THR A 257 -10.12 24.98 22.73
N LEU A 258 -10.19 24.28 21.59
CA LEU A 258 -10.94 23.03 21.49
C LEU A 258 -10.23 21.92 22.26
N SER A 259 -10.99 20.98 22.81
CA SER A 259 -10.42 19.73 23.29
C SER A 259 -9.98 18.84 22.12
N TYR A 260 -9.02 17.95 22.34
CA TYR A 260 -8.55 17.02 21.31
C TYR A 260 -9.67 16.13 20.78
N ALA A 261 -10.57 15.64 21.65
CA ALA A 261 -11.77 14.92 21.23
C ALA A 261 -12.71 15.80 20.40
N ALA A 262 -13.00 17.03 20.81
CA ALA A 262 -13.90 17.92 20.08
C ALA A 262 -13.35 18.24 18.69
N LEU A 263 -12.05 18.51 18.59
CA LEU A 263 -11.36 18.78 17.32
C LEU A 263 -11.41 17.57 16.39
N GLN A 264 -11.02 16.38 16.88
CA GLN A 264 -10.98 15.15 16.10
C GLN A 264 -12.39 14.71 15.63
N ASN A 265 -13.38 14.76 16.53
CA ASN A 265 -14.77 14.43 16.20
C ASN A 265 -15.34 15.40 15.15
N ARG A 266 -15.04 16.69 15.29
CA ARG A 266 -15.51 17.72 14.35
C ARG A 266 -14.88 17.55 12.97
N LEU A 267 -13.57 17.33 12.91
CA LEU A 267 -12.84 17.04 11.66
C LEU A 267 -13.40 15.78 10.98
N GLY A 268 -13.56 14.69 11.71
CA GLY A 268 -14.13 13.44 11.17
C GLY A 268 -15.54 13.63 10.62
N THR A 269 -16.38 14.39 11.33
CA THR A 269 -17.74 14.71 10.87
C THR A 269 -17.74 15.56 9.61
N LEU A 270 -16.89 16.59 9.54
CA LEU A 270 -16.80 17.48 8.37
C LEU A 270 -16.23 16.75 7.14
N ILE A 271 -15.24 15.88 7.34
CA ILE A 271 -14.59 15.14 6.25
C ILE A 271 -15.52 14.04 5.70
N HIS A 272 -16.16 13.26 6.57
CA HIS A 272 -16.88 12.04 6.16
C HIS A 272 -18.40 12.18 6.15
N GLY A 273 -18.95 13.25 6.71
CA GLY A 273 -20.40 13.44 6.82
C GLY A 273 -21.10 12.45 7.75
N GLU A 274 -20.37 11.83 8.67
CA GLU A 274 -20.89 10.85 9.63
C GLU A 274 -20.42 11.14 11.06
N GLN A 275 -21.10 10.59 12.06
CA GLN A 275 -20.64 10.71 13.44
C GLN A 275 -19.24 10.10 13.59
N TRP A 276 -18.34 10.89 14.19
CA TRP A 276 -16.98 10.50 14.48
C TRP A 276 -16.74 10.58 15.98
N GLU A 277 -16.31 9.47 16.57
CA GLU A 277 -16.00 9.37 17.99
C GLU A 277 -14.52 9.02 18.15
N THR A 278 -13.88 9.73 19.07
CA THR A 278 -12.49 9.53 19.45
C THR A 278 -12.43 8.54 20.60
N GLU A 279 -11.73 7.44 20.37
CA GLU A 279 -11.48 6.41 21.37
C GLU A 279 -10.15 6.68 22.09
N THR A 280 -10.12 6.46 23.41
CA THR A 280 -8.90 6.63 24.19
C THR A 280 -8.08 5.35 24.19
N VAL A 281 -6.75 5.50 24.03
CA VAL A 281 -5.80 4.40 24.16
C VAL A 281 -4.91 4.66 25.37
N PRO A 282 -4.71 3.67 26.26
CA PRO A 282 -3.80 3.82 27.38
C PRO A 282 -2.40 4.24 26.92
N LYS A 283 -1.82 5.28 27.56
CA LYS A 283 -0.50 5.82 27.18
C LYS A 283 0.59 4.76 27.12
N SER A 284 0.57 3.77 28.00
CA SER A 284 1.52 2.65 27.99
C SER A 284 1.45 1.83 26.71
N LEU A 285 0.24 1.51 26.25
CA LEU A 285 -0.01 0.77 25.02
C LEU A 285 0.37 1.62 23.80
N ALA A 286 -0.02 2.89 23.77
CA ALA A 286 0.36 3.82 22.71
C ALA A 286 1.88 4.00 22.61
N LYS A 287 2.58 4.11 23.75
CA LYS A 287 4.04 4.24 23.81
C LYS A 287 4.73 2.96 23.35
N LEU A 288 4.23 1.79 23.73
CA LEU A 288 4.71 0.50 23.23
C LEU A 288 4.53 0.41 21.72
N GLY A 289 3.34 0.77 21.21
CA GLY A 289 3.04 0.81 19.78
C GLY A 289 3.99 1.74 19.02
N ALA A 290 4.23 2.95 19.51
CA ALA A 290 5.17 3.89 18.90
C ALA A 290 6.61 3.36 18.88
N ARG A 291 7.07 2.72 19.96
CA ARG A 291 8.40 2.08 20.03
C ARG A 291 8.52 0.90 19.06
N LEU A 292 7.50 0.06 18.99
CA LEU A 292 7.47 -1.07 18.06
C LEU A 292 7.47 -0.57 16.63
N GLN A 293 6.68 0.45 16.31
CA GLN A 293 6.66 1.04 14.97
C GLN A 293 8.04 1.62 14.59
N GLY A 294 8.72 2.31 15.51
CA GLY A 294 10.08 2.81 15.28
C GLY A 294 11.13 1.70 15.09
N LYS A 295 10.97 0.54 15.73
CA LYS A 295 11.86 -0.62 15.50
C LYS A 295 11.52 -1.36 14.21
N LEU A 296 10.24 -1.43 13.87
CA LEU A 296 9.76 -2.08 12.66
C LEU A 296 10.17 -1.31 11.40
N GLU A 297 10.36 0.02 11.46
CA GLU A 297 10.91 0.81 10.34
C GLU A 297 12.24 0.23 9.81
N ALA A 298 13.13 -0.26 10.67
CA ALA A 298 14.37 -0.89 10.24
C ALA A 298 14.19 -2.25 9.50
N VAL A 299 12.99 -2.85 9.57
CA VAL A 299 12.67 -4.19 9.04
C VAL A 299 11.64 -4.13 7.92
N VAL A 300 10.72 -3.17 7.96
CA VAL A 300 9.73 -2.92 6.92
C VAL A 300 10.48 -2.40 5.70
N PRO A 301 10.36 -3.04 4.53
CA PRO A 301 11.04 -2.55 3.34
C PRO A 301 10.55 -1.14 2.99
N ASP A 302 11.46 -0.23 2.62
CA ASP A 302 11.15 1.12 2.11
C ASP A 302 10.13 1.09 0.96
N ALA A 303 10.01 -0.02 0.23
CA ALA A 303 8.99 -0.21 -0.77
C ALA A 303 7.54 -0.18 -0.23
N ILE A 304 7.33 -0.39 1.08
CA ILE A 304 6.02 -0.42 1.75
C ILE A 304 5.72 0.92 2.43
N ASP A 305 6.67 1.48 3.16
CA ASP A 305 6.51 2.68 3.98
C ASP A 305 7.25 3.92 3.44
N ARG A 306 7.90 3.78 2.28
CA ARG A 306 8.64 4.85 1.57
C ARG A 306 9.79 5.44 2.41
N GLY A 307 10.30 4.69 3.39
CA GLY A 307 11.34 5.17 4.30
C GLY A 307 10.86 6.28 5.22
N GLU A 308 9.55 6.42 5.42
CA GLU A 308 8.98 7.42 6.31
C GLU A 308 9.07 7.00 7.76
N LYS A 309 9.82 7.79 8.53
CA LYS A 309 9.88 7.61 9.98
C LYS A 309 8.49 7.85 10.59
N PRO A 310 8.04 7.00 11.52
CA PRO A 310 6.79 7.21 12.23
C PRO A 310 6.72 8.61 12.85
N PHE A 311 5.71 9.39 12.47
CA PHE A 311 5.52 10.73 13.02
C PHE A 311 5.26 10.70 14.54
N VAL A 312 4.42 9.77 15.00
CA VAL A 312 4.11 9.60 16.43
C VAL A 312 5.30 8.98 17.14
N LYS A 313 5.89 9.74 18.06
CA LYS A 313 7.03 9.32 18.87
C LYS A 313 6.66 9.11 20.34
N PRO A 314 7.44 8.31 21.08
CA PRO A 314 7.19 8.07 22.50
C PRO A 314 7.02 9.34 23.34
N PHE A 315 7.84 10.38 23.12
CA PHE A 315 7.72 11.64 23.86
C PHE A 315 6.40 12.37 23.57
N MET A 316 5.89 12.31 22.33
CA MET A 316 4.62 12.95 21.97
C MET A 316 3.44 12.30 22.70
N VAL A 317 3.51 10.99 22.94
CA VAL A 317 2.51 10.26 23.74
C VAL A 317 2.55 10.70 25.20
N GLU A 318 3.73 11.04 25.74
CA GLU A 318 3.85 11.57 27.10
C GLU A 318 3.20 12.95 27.23
N LEU A 319 3.42 13.83 26.24
CA LEU A 319 2.86 15.18 26.16
C LEU A 319 1.38 15.24 25.78
N ALA A 320 0.74 14.11 25.46
CA ALA A 320 -0.63 14.12 24.94
C ALA A 320 -1.70 14.62 25.94
N ASP A 321 -1.38 14.66 27.24
CA ASP A 321 -2.28 15.22 28.27
C ASP A 321 -1.99 16.71 28.52
N ASP A 322 -1.04 17.33 27.80
CA ASP A 322 -0.73 18.73 28.03
C ASP A 322 -1.87 19.62 27.50
N HIS A 323 -2.29 20.60 28.31
CA HIS A 323 -3.27 21.61 27.93
C HIS A 323 -2.69 23.03 27.99
N TYR A 324 -3.01 23.80 26.95
CA TYR A 324 -2.54 25.17 26.74
C TYR A 324 -3.71 26.06 26.30
N GLU A 325 -4.38 26.66 27.29
CA GLU A 325 -5.33 27.76 27.11
C GLU A 325 -4.61 29.09 27.42
N LEU A 326 -4.94 30.19 26.73
CA LEU A 326 -4.17 31.43 26.83
C LEU A 326 -5.00 32.59 27.38
N ASP A 327 -4.39 33.38 28.26
CA ASP A 327 -4.86 34.72 28.61
C ASP A 327 -4.20 35.73 27.65
N ILE A 328 -5.02 36.35 26.80
CA ILE A 328 -4.56 37.32 25.79
C ILE A 328 -4.87 38.77 26.18
N ALA A 329 -5.28 39.04 27.42
CA ALA A 329 -5.66 40.39 27.87
C ALA A 329 -4.54 41.40 27.63
N ARG A 330 -3.28 41.01 27.82
CA ARG A 330 -2.13 41.89 27.60
C ARG A 330 -1.96 42.31 26.14
N ALA A 331 -2.21 41.41 25.20
CA ALA A 331 -2.19 41.73 23.77
C ALA A 331 -3.37 42.65 23.39
N GLN A 332 -4.54 42.46 24.01
CA GLN A 332 -5.70 43.33 23.84
C GLN A 332 -5.41 44.75 24.34
N GLU A 333 -4.87 44.89 25.54
CA GLU A 333 -4.60 46.19 26.17
C GLU A 333 -3.51 46.98 25.43
N LEU A 334 -2.38 46.33 25.11
CA LEU A 334 -1.21 47.02 24.57
C LEU A 334 -1.28 47.20 23.04
N LEU A 335 -1.82 46.22 22.31
CA LEU A 335 -1.89 46.27 20.84
C LEU A 335 -3.28 46.65 20.31
N GLY A 336 -4.32 46.61 21.14
CA GLY A 336 -5.70 46.65 20.66
C GLY A 336 -6.02 45.45 19.75
N TRP A 337 -5.34 44.33 19.96
CA TRP A 337 -5.41 43.13 19.11
C TRP A 337 -6.32 42.08 19.73
N SER A 338 -7.12 41.42 18.90
CA SER A 338 -7.86 40.20 19.26
C SER A 338 -7.97 39.33 18.02
N PRO A 339 -7.91 37.99 18.16
CA PRO A 339 -8.07 37.09 17.03
C PRO A 339 -9.46 37.29 16.42
N ARG A 340 -9.53 37.41 15.09
CA ARG A 340 -10.79 37.52 14.34
C ARG A 340 -11.29 36.17 13.85
N HIS A 341 -10.41 35.19 13.80
CA HIS A 341 -10.71 33.82 13.42
C HIS A 341 -10.63 32.92 14.64
N ALA A 342 -11.45 31.88 14.65
CA ALA A 342 -11.39 30.81 15.64
C ALA A 342 -11.23 29.48 14.91
N LEU A 343 -10.34 28.60 15.38
CA LEU A 343 -10.02 27.35 14.69
C LEU A 343 -11.28 26.54 14.41
N ARG A 344 -12.18 26.46 15.41
CA ARG A 344 -13.48 25.77 15.32
C ARG A 344 -14.31 26.21 14.11
N GLU A 345 -14.29 27.51 13.81
CA GLU A 345 -15.08 28.14 12.76
C GLU A 345 -14.40 28.01 11.39
N GLU A 346 -13.06 27.92 11.36
CA GLU A 346 -12.27 27.73 10.14
C GLU A 346 -12.18 26.25 9.68
N LEU A 347 -12.46 25.27 10.56
CA LEU A 347 -12.43 23.84 10.20
C LEU A 347 -13.21 23.49 8.91
N PRO A 348 -14.43 24.02 8.66
CA PRO A 348 -15.15 23.75 7.41
C PRO A 348 -14.40 24.24 6.17
N ALA A 349 -13.77 25.42 6.20
CA ALA A 349 -13.01 25.96 5.08
C ALA A 349 -11.71 25.18 4.84
N MET A 350 -11.03 24.78 5.91
CA MET A 350 -9.85 23.89 5.85
C MET A 350 -10.21 22.55 5.21
N VAL A 351 -11.32 21.93 5.62
CA VAL A 351 -11.80 20.66 5.05
C VAL A 351 -12.22 20.84 3.59
N ALA A 352 -12.89 21.95 3.23
CA ALA A 352 -13.23 22.24 1.84
C ALA A 352 -11.97 22.36 0.96
N THR A 353 -10.92 23.01 1.47
CA THR A 353 -9.62 23.14 0.79
C THR A 353 -8.96 21.78 0.57
N LEU A 354 -8.90 20.94 1.61
CA LEU A 354 -8.41 19.56 1.52
C LEU A 354 -9.18 18.74 0.47
N LYS A 355 -10.51 18.84 0.45
CA LYS A 355 -11.35 18.07 -0.49
C LYS A 355 -11.22 18.56 -1.94
N ALA A 356 -10.98 19.86 -2.14
CA ALA A 356 -10.85 20.47 -3.46
C ALA A 356 -9.57 20.03 -4.17
N ASP A 357 -8.43 20.03 -3.47
CA ASP A 357 -7.16 19.51 -3.99
C ASP A 357 -6.37 18.81 -2.87
N PRO A 358 -6.63 17.51 -2.66
CA PRO A 358 -5.93 16.76 -1.62
C PRO A 358 -4.43 16.73 -1.88
N LEU A 359 -3.98 16.60 -3.13
CA LEU A 359 -2.55 16.46 -3.42
C LEU A 359 -1.78 17.73 -3.06
N ALA A 360 -2.31 18.90 -3.45
CA ALA A 360 -1.74 20.19 -3.04
C ALA A 360 -1.74 20.34 -1.51
N TRP A 361 -2.75 19.80 -0.81
CA TRP A 361 -2.82 19.81 0.64
C TRP A 361 -1.72 19.01 1.33
N TYR A 362 -1.46 17.79 0.87
CA TYR A 362 -0.36 16.97 1.40
C TYR A 362 1.00 17.64 1.15
N GLN A 363 1.20 18.19 -0.06
CA GLN A 363 2.44 18.89 -0.43
C GLN A 363 2.67 20.16 0.42
N ALA A 364 1.64 20.98 0.62
CA ALA A 364 1.72 22.20 1.41
C ALA A 364 2.07 21.91 2.88
N ASN A 365 1.53 20.82 3.43
CA ASN A 365 1.81 20.39 4.81
C ASN A 365 3.07 19.52 4.95
N ARG A 366 3.80 19.28 3.85
CA ARG A 366 4.99 18.41 3.81
C ARG A 366 4.72 17.01 4.34
N ILE A 367 3.49 16.52 4.17
CA ILE A 367 3.10 15.16 4.47
C ILE A 367 3.18 14.38 3.16
N PRO A 368 3.86 13.23 3.12
CA PRO A 368 3.86 12.40 1.93
C PRO A 368 2.46 11.96 1.55
N ALA A 369 2.11 12.15 0.28
CA ALA A 369 0.80 11.78 -0.24
C ALA A 369 0.70 10.25 -0.39
N PRO A 370 -0.47 9.65 -0.14
CA PRO A 370 -0.65 8.22 -0.37
C PRO A 370 -0.53 7.90 -1.87
N GLU A 371 0.05 6.74 -2.22
CA GLU A 371 0.40 6.37 -3.61
C GLU A 371 -0.80 6.44 -4.58
N TRP A 372 -1.99 6.10 -4.09
CA TRP A 372 -3.20 6.15 -4.91
C TRP A 372 -3.56 7.59 -5.32
N LEU A 373 -3.22 8.59 -4.51
CA LEU A 373 -3.46 10.00 -4.79
C LEU A 373 -2.46 10.55 -5.82
N GLU A 374 -1.18 10.21 -5.67
CA GLU A 374 -0.13 10.50 -6.67
C GLU A 374 -0.41 9.82 -8.01
N THR A 375 -1.10 8.69 -7.97
CA THR A 375 -1.48 7.93 -9.16
C THR A 375 -2.63 8.55 -9.94
N ILE A 376 -3.51 9.34 -9.30
CA ILE A 376 -4.69 9.96 -9.92
C ILE A 376 -4.35 11.36 -10.48
N THR A 377 -3.19 11.50 -11.09
CA THR A 377 -2.62 12.79 -11.54
C THR A 377 -3.35 13.42 -12.73
N GLU A 378 -4.28 12.73 -13.39
CA GLU A 378 -5.03 13.31 -14.50
C GLU A 378 -6.16 14.27 -14.04
N HIS A 379 -6.72 14.10 -12.83
CA HIS A 379 -7.80 14.97 -12.29
C HIS A 379 -7.78 15.03 -10.74
N PRO A 380 -6.93 15.88 -10.12
CA PRO A 380 -6.81 16.00 -8.66
C PRO A 380 -8.15 16.31 -7.96
N ALA A 381 -8.98 17.15 -8.59
CA ALA A 381 -10.32 17.51 -8.09
C ALA A 381 -11.31 16.33 -8.01
N ALA A 382 -11.03 15.20 -8.68
CA ALA A 382 -11.85 14.00 -8.63
C ALA A 382 -11.39 12.98 -7.56
N ALA A 383 -10.25 13.20 -6.90
CA ALA A 383 -9.67 12.25 -5.97
C ALA A 383 -10.57 11.99 -4.74
N HIS A 384 -11.16 13.05 -4.16
CA HIS A 384 -12.09 12.90 -3.04
C HIS A 384 -13.35 12.11 -3.44
N ALA A 385 -13.93 12.41 -4.61
CA ALA A 385 -15.09 11.67 -5.13
C ALA A 385 -14.78 10.19 -5.38
N LEU A 386 -13.57 9.84 -5.81
CA LEU A 386 -13.12 8.45 -5.95
C LEU A 386 -12.99 7.75 -4.60
N LEU A 387 -12.45 8.44 -3.58
CA LEU A 387 -12.39 7.92 -2.21
C LEU A 387 -13.80 7.67 -1.65
N GLU A 388 -14.73 8.62 -1.78
CA GLU A 388 -16.12 8.44 -1.37
C GLU A 388 -16.80 7.28 -2.10
N LYS A 389 -16.57 7.15 -3.42
CA LYS A 389 -17.09 6.04 -4.21
C LYS A 389 -16.53 4.70 -3.74
N TYR A 390 -15.24 4.64 -3.43
CA TYR A 390 -14.58 3.47 -2.86
C TYR A 390 -15.23 3.08 -1.53
N GLU A 391 -15.36 4.03 -0.61
CA GLU A 391 -15.92 3.80 0.72
C GLU A 391 -17.37 3.36 0.68
N ARG A 392 -18.19 4.01 -0.16
CA ARG A 392 -19.60 3.64 -0.36
C ARG A 392 -19.70 2.22 -0.92
N SER A 393 -18.87 1.88 -1.91
CA SER A 393 -18.82 0.53 -2.46
C SER A 393 -18.42 -0.51 -1.41
N VAL A 394 -17.42 -0.22 -0.59
CA VAL A 394 -16.95 -1.13 0.47
C VAL A 394 -18.05 -1.33 1.53
N ARG A 395 -18.69 -0.24 1.97
CA ARG A 395 -19.77 -0.29 2.97
C ARG A 395 -20.97 -1.10 2.49
N LEU A 396 -21.44 -0.84 1.27
CA LEU A 396 -22.57 -1.56 0.68
C LEU A 396 -22.25 -3.05 0.51
N GLN A 397 -21.08 -3.36 -0.07
CA GLN A 397 -20.68 -4.75 -0.26
C GLN A 397 -20.51 -5.47 1.07
N HIS A 398 -19.90 -4.84 2.08
CA HIS A 398 -19.72 -5.45 3.39
C HIS A 398 -21.08 -5.75 4.04
N GLY A 399 -22.00 -4.78 4.05
CA GLY A 399 -23.34 -4.94 4.61
C GLY A 399 -24.15 -6.05 3.95
N GLN A 400 -24.09 -6.17 2.62
CA GLN A 400 -24.78 -7.23 1.85
C GLN A 400 -24.23 -8.64 2.13
N ASN A 401 -23.05 -8.73 2.74
CA ASN A 401 -22.28 -9.95 2.83
C ASN A 401 -21.95 -10.38 4.26
N LEU A 402 -22.51 -9.71 5.27
CA LEU A 402 -22.34 -10.05 6.68
C LEU A 402 -22.75 -11.50 6.99
N TRP A 403 -23.70 -12.07 6.24
CA TRP A 403 -24.19 -13.44 6.39
C TRP A 403 -23.06 -14.48 6.36
N ALA A 404 -22.00 -14.24 5.57
CA ALA A 404 -20.88 -15.16 5.44
C ALA A 404 -20.09 -15.31 6.75
N HIS A 405 -19.96 -14.22 7.52
CA HIS A 405 -19.29 -14.24 8.82
C HIS A 405 -20.12 -15.00 9.86
N PHE A 406 -21.46 -14.92 9.79
CA PHE A 406 -22.33 -15.73 10.63
C PHE A 406 -22.30 -17.22 10.27
N LEU A 407 -22.20 -17.57 8.98
CA LEU A 407 -22.01 -18.96 8.58
C LEU A 407 -20.69 -19.52 9.09
N ASN A 408 -19.59 -18.74 9.00
CA ASN A 408 -18.32 -19.15 9.60
C ASN A 408 -18.40 -19.30 11.12
N LEU A 409 -19.12 -18.42 11.80
CA LEU A 409 -19.36 -18.56 13.24
C LEU A 409 -20.08 -19.88 13.56
N GLY A 410 -21.10 -20.25 12.75
CA GLY A 410 -21.79 -21.53 12.86
C GLY A 410 -20.90 -22.74 12.57
N LEU A 411 -20.02 -22.64 11.56
CA LEU A 411 -19.02 -23.68 11.26
C LEU A 411 -17.99 -23.83 12.38
N GLY A 412 -17.58 -22.73 13.01
CA GLY A 412 -16.70 -22.74 14.17
C GLY A 412 -17.35 -23.44 15.37
N LEU A 413 -18.63 -23.16 15.63
CA LEU A 413 -19.40 -23.86 16.67
C LEU A 413 -19.53 -25.36 16.36
N TRP A 414 -19.81 -25.70 15.09
CA TRP A 414 -19.85 -27.08 14.63
C TRP A 414 -18.53 -27.81 14.90
N LEU A 415 -17.38 -27.24 14.52
CA LEU A 415 -16.05 -27.82 14.75
C LEU A 415 -15.72 -28.09 16.21
N VAL A 416 -16.20 -27.25 17.14
CA VAL A 416 -16.00 -27.49 18.58
C VAL A 416 -16.74 -28.75 19.05
N THR A 417 -17.84 -29.10 18.39
CA THR A 417 -18.71 -30.23 18.77
C THR A 417 -18.54 -31.47 17.89
N SER A 418 -18.03 -31.31 16.65
CA SER A 418 -17.96 -32.38 15.67
C SER A 418 -17.10 -33.57 16.09
N PRO A 419 -15.96 -33.43 16.80
CA PRO A 419 -15.18 -34.59 17.22
C PRO A 419 -15.97 -35.53 18.15
N SER A 420 -16.76 -34.97 19.05
CA SER A 420 -17.61 -35.76 19.96
C SER A 420 -18.81 -36.40 19.25
N ILE A 421 -19.41 -35.68 18.30
CA ILE A 421 -20.58 -36.17 17.54
C ILE A 421 -20.18 -37.27 16.55
N LEU A 422 -19.07 -37.08 15.85
CA LEU A 422 -18.56 -37.99 14.82
C LEU A 422 -17.69 -39.12 15.40
N GLY A 423 -17.42 -39.10 16.71
CA GLY A 423 -16.70 -40.16 17.40
C GLY A 423 -15.22 -40.25 17.00
N TYR A 424 -14.49 -39.13 17.02
CA TYR A 424 -13.06 -39.13 16.72
C TYR A 424 -12.30 -39.96 17.77
N PRO A 425 -11.49 -40.95 17.36
CA PRO A 425 -10.76 -41.81 18.30
C PRO A 425 -9.50 -41.13 18.85
N ASP A 426 -8.93 -40.16 18.10
CA ASP A 426 -7.62 -39.58 18.39
C ASP A 426 -7.70 -38.19 19.02
N TRP A 427 -6.92 -37.99 20.08
CA TRP A 427 -6.83 -36.72 20.81
C TRP A 427 -6.24 -35.56 20.00
N PRO A 428 -5.16 -35.72 19.18
CA PRO A 428 -4.58 -34.62 18.43
C PRO A 428 -5.55 -33.99 17.42
N MET A 429 -6.29 -34.80 16.67
CA MET A 429 -7.27 -34.31 15.69
C MET A 429 -8.45 -33.62 16.40
N THR A 430 -8.92 -34.20 17.51
CA THR A 430 -9.96 -33.59 18.37
C THR A 430 -9.54 -32.19 18.85
N LEU A 431 -8.32 -32.05 19.38
CA LEU A 431 -7.82 -30.77 19.86
C LEU A 431 -7.64 -29.76 18.71
N SER A 432 -7.15 -30.21 17.55
CA SER A 432 -7.00 -29.39 16.35
C SER A 432 -8.35 -28.79 15.92
N ASP A 433 -9.41 -29.58 15.86
CA ASP A 433 -10.75 -29.13 15.48
C ASP A 433 -11.36 -28.19 16.49
N MET A 434 -11.25 -28.50 17.79
CA MET A 434 -11.76 -27.63 18.85
C MET A 434 -11.05 -26.27 18.87
N ALA A 435 -9.72 -26.27 18.74
CA ALA A 435 -8.93 -25.04 18.68
C ALA A 435 -9.24 -24.23 17.40
N SER A 436 -9.33 -24.91 16.26
CA SER A 436 -9.69 -24.28 14.99
C SER A 436 -11.10 -23.69 15.04
N GLY A 437 -12.06 -24.41 15.62
CA GLY A 437 -13.43 -23.93 15.83
C GLY A 437 -13.48 -22.65 16.67
N ALA A 438 -12.76 -22.61 17.80
CA ALA A 438 -12.66 -21.42 18.64
C ALA A 438 -12.02 -20.22 17.91
N LEU A 439 -10.94 -20.45 17.15
CA LEU A 439 -10.29 -19.41 16.34
C LEU A 439 -11.20 -18.92 15.21
N VAL A 440 -11.92 -19.82 14.54
CA VAL A 440 -12.90 -19.47 13.50
C VAL A 440 -13.99 -18.58 14.09
N MET A 441 -14.51 -18.91 15.27
CA MET A 441 -15.50 -18.08 15.96
C MET A 441 -14.94 -16.68 16.26
N LEU A 442 -13.74 -16.60 16.84
CA LEU A 442 -13.09 -15.33 17.17
C LEU A 442 -12.89 -14.45 15.94
N PHE A 443 -12.26 -14.97 14.88
CA PHE A 443 -11.98 -14.19 13.68
C PHE A 443 -13.25 -13.86 12.89
N SER A 444 -14.30 -14.69 12.97
CA SER A 444 -15.60 -14.38 12.38
C SER A 444 -16.29 -13.21 13.08
N LEU A 445 -16.25 -13.15 14.41
CA LEU A 445 -16.78 -12.01 15.18
C LEU A 445 -16.03 -10.71 14.87
N LEU A 446 -14.69 -10.77 14.81
CA LEU A 446 -13.89 -9.60 14.43
C LEU A 446 -14.20 -9.16 12.98
N SER A 447 -14.45 -10.10 12.07
CA SER A 447 -14.77 -9.82 10.66
C SER A 447 -16.12 -9.11 10.47
N LEU A 448 -17.02 -9.10 11.46
CA LEU A 448 -18.25 -8.29 11.40
C LEU A 448 -17.92 -6.79 11.28
N SER A 449 -16.80 -6.35 11.85
CA SER A 449 -16.31 -4.99 11.69
C SER A 449 -15.58 -4.79 10.36
N ARG A 450 -16.06 -3.85 9.55
CA ARG A 450 -15.38 -3.43 8.30
C ARG A 450 -13.95 -2.93 8.52
N HIS A 451 -13.64 -2.49 9.74
CA HIS A 451 -12.32 -1.97 10.10
C HIS A 451 -11.31 -3.09 10.40
N MET A 452 -11.78 -4.32 10.61
CA MET A 452 -10.95 -5.49 10.94
C MET A 452 -10.88 -6.49 9.78
N ALA A 453 -10.78 -5.99 8.54
CA ALA A 453 -10.74 -6.83 7.34
C ALA A 453 -9.60 -7.87 7.34
N TRP A 454 -8.53 -7.66 8.12
CA TRP A 454 -7.44 -8.63 8.30
C TRP A 454 -7.91 -9.94 8.94
N ALA A 455 -8.95 -9.90 9.78
CA ALA A 455 -9.48 -11.09 10.46
C ALA A 455 -10.01 -12.12 9.46
N ARG A 456 -10.45 -11.68 8.28
CA ARG A 456 -10.86 -12.57 7.19
C ARG A 456 -9.70 -13.40 6.63
N PHE A 457 -8.51 -12.82 6.51
CA PHE A 457 -7.31 -13.56 6.11
C PHE A 457 -6.88 -14.54 7.20
N ALA A 458 -6.93 -14.14 8.47
CA ALA A 458 -6.64 -15.04 9.59
C ALA A 458 -7.60 -16.23 9.60
N ASN A 459 -8.89 -15.98 9.41
CA ASN A 459 -9.93 -17.01 9.34
C ASN A 459 -9.73 -17.96 8.15
N ALA A 460 -9.36 -17.42 6.99
CA ALA A 460 -8.99 -18.23 5.83
C ALA A 460 -7.75 -19.10 6.11
N GLY A 461 -6.76 -18.59 6.85
CA GLY A 461 -5.60 -19.37 7.30
C GLY A 461 -6.00 -20.57 8.16
N VAL A 462 -6.96 -20.39 9.08
CA VAL A 462 -7.52 -21.52 9.86
C VAL A 462 -8.26 -22.50 8.95
N GLY A 463 -9.01 -22.00 7.96
CA GLY A 463 -9.65 -22.85 6.95
C GLY A 463 -8.66 -23.69 6.15
N VAL A 464 -7.53 -23.11 5.73
CA VAL A 464 -6.44 -23.85 5.05
C VAL A 464 -5.79 -24.86 5.98
N TRP A 465 -5.61 -24.54 7.26
CA TRP A 465 -5.14 -25.51 8.25
C TRP A 465 -6.08 -26.71 8.36
N LEU A 466 -7.40 -26.50 8.40
CA LEU A 466 -8.38 -27.60 8.42
C LEU A 466 -8.32 -28.48 7.16
N LEU A 467 -7.97 -27.94 6.00
CA LEU A 467 -7.73 -28.77 4.79
C LEU A 467 -6.50 -29.68 4.95
N PHE A 468 -5.52 -29.26 5.74
CA PHE A 468 -4.22 -29.92 5.88
C PHE A 468 -4.13 -30.83 7.10
N ALA A 469 -4.82 -30.50 8.20
CA ALA A 469 -4.77 -31.22 9.47
C ALA A 469 -5.09 -32.73 9.35
N PRO A 470 -6.12 -33.17 8.59
CA PRO A 470 -6.38 -34.59 8.39
C PRO A 470 -5.23 -35.35 7.74
N LEU A 471 -4.42 -34.67 6.91
CA LEU A 471 -3.27 -35.28 6.24
C LEU A 471 -2.09 -35.41 7.20
N VAL A 472 -1.86 -34.38 8.03
CA VAL A 472 -0.80 -34.36 9.04
C VAL A 472 -1.04 -35.42 10.13
N PHE A 473 -2.29 -35.52 10.58
CA PHE A 473 -2.67 -36.46 11.63
C PHE A 473 -3.06 -37.84 11.12
N TRP A 474 -2.95 -38.09 9.81
CA TRP A 474 -3.35 -39.35 9.18
C TRP A 474 -4.75 -39.77 9.65
N ALA A 475 -5.74 -38.94 9.33
CA ALA A 475 -7.07 -38.96 9.91
C ALA A 475 -7.60 -40.40 10.11
N PRO A 476 -7.92 -40.81 11.35
CA PRO A 476 -8.28 -42.19 11.66
C PRO A 476 -9.67 -42.58 11.14
N THR A 477 -10.52 -41.60 10.81
CA THR A 477 -11.89 -41.83 10.37
C THR A 477 -12.21 -41.05 9.10
N ALA A 478 -12.95 -41.70 8.21
CA ALA A 478 -13.44 -41.09 6.98
C ALA A 478 -14.34 -39.87 7.28
N ALA A 479 -15.09 -39.93 8.39
CA ALA A 479 -15.92 -38.83 8.85
C ALA A 479 -15.09 -37.60 9.21
N GLY A 480 -13.96 -37.77 9.91
CA GLY A 480 -13.07 -36.67 10.25
C GLY A 480 -12.40 -36.06 9.03
N TYR A 481 -11.87 -36.90 8.13
CA TYR A 481 -11.29 -36.44 6.86
C TYR A 481 -12.30 -35.64 6.02
N LEU A 482 -13.53 -36.15 5.86
CA LEU A 482 -14.61 -35.45 5.15
C LEU A 482 -15.01 -34.14 5.84
N ASN A 483 -15.16 -34.16 7.17
CA ASN A 483 -15.60 -33.00 7.94
C ASN A 483 -14.61 -31.84 7.78
N ASP A 484 -13.33 -32.07 8.03
CA ASP A 484 -12.34 -31.00 8.09
C ASP A 484 -12.05 -30.43 6.71
N THR A 485 -12.02 -31.30 5.68
CA THR A 485 -11.84 -30.84 4.29
C THR A 485 -13.04 -30.04 3.79
N LEU A 486 -14.27 -30.42 4.14
CA LEU A 486 -15.48 -29.68 3.77
C LEU A 486 -15.57 -28.35 4.53
N VAL A 487 -15.43 -28.39 5.86
CA VAL A 487 -15.53 -27.20 6.71
C VAL A 487 -14.38 -26.25 6.41
N GLY A 488 -13.15 -26.73 6.24
CA GLY A 488 -11.99 -25.93 5.85
C GLY A 488 -12.21 -25.20 4.51
N ALA A 489 -12.78 -25.88 3.52
CA ALA A 489 -13.13 -25.27 2.23
C ALA A 489 -14.21 -24.18 2.38
N LEU A 490 -15.25 -24.44 3.18
CA LEU A 490 -16.32 -23.47 3.44
C LEU A 490 -15.84 -22.26 4.23
N VAL A 491 -15.05 -22.46 5.29
CA VAL A 491 -14.47 -21.39 6.12
C VAL A 491 -13.59 -20.48 5.26
N THR A 492 -12.73 -21.08 4.43
CA THR A 492 -11.89 -20.33 3.48
C THR A 492 -12.74 -19.60 2.45
N GLY A 493 -13.76 -20.26 1.91
CA GLY A 493 -14.69 -19.71 0.92
C GLY A 493 -15.45 -18.49 1.42
N PHE A 494 -16.17 -18.62 2.54
CA PHE A 494 -16.92 -17.52 3.16
C PHE A 494 -16.01 -16.39 3.65
N SER A 495 -14.74 -16.66 3.93
CA SER A 495 -13.77 -15.63 4.31
C SER A 495 -13.27 -14.81 3.12
N LEU A 496 -12.97 -15.44 1.97
CA LEU A 496 -12.26 -14.79 0.86
C LEU A 496 -13.11 -14.51 -0.39
N LEU A 497 -14.11 -15.34 -0.70
CA LEU A 497 -14.92 -15.22 -1.93
C LEU A 497 -15.90 -14.04 -1.88
N VAL A 498 -16.22 -13.62 -0.66
CA VAL A 498 -17.27 -12.67 -0.34
C VAL A 498 -16.77 -11.24 -0.54
N ARG A 499 -17.63 -10.35 -1.06
CA ARG A 499 -17.26 -8.95 -1.32
C ARG A 499 -17.44 -8.08 -0.06
N PRO A 500 -16.64 -7.01 0.10
CA PRO A 500 -15.53 -6.57 -0.74
C PRO A 500 -14.30 -7.46 -0.55
N SER A 501 -13.55 -7.73 -1.62
CA SER A 501 -12.29 -8.46 -1.51
C SER A 501 -11.31 -7.71 -0.60
N PRO A 502 -10.76 -8.34 0.45
CA PRO A 502 -9.87 -7.67 1.38
C PRO A 502 -8.54 -7.31 0.70
N GLY A 503 -7.92 -6.20 1.12
CA GLY A 503 -6.58 -5.79 0.66
C GLY A 503 -6.49 -4.98 -0.64
N VAL A 504 -7.56 -4.84 -1.42
CA VAL A 504 -7.53 -4.08 -2.70
C VAL A 504 -7.59 -2.57 -2.45
N GLY A 505 -6.63 -1.82 -3.01
CA GLY A 505 -6.50 -0.36 -2.86
C GLY A 505 -7.56 0.48 -3.60
N VAL A 506 -7.58 1.78 -3.28
CA VAL A 506 -8.57 2.76 -3.81
C VAL A 506 -8.48 2.87 -5.34
N ALA A 507 -7.29 3.19 -5.86
CA ALA A 507 -7.06 3.34 -7.30
C ALA A 507 -7.39 2.04 -8.06
N ALA A 508 -6.93 0.91 -7.53
CA ALA A 508 -7.18 -0.43 -8.10
C ALA A 508 -8.68 -0.72 -8.28
N ARG A 509 -9.50 -0.41 -7.27
CA ARG A 509 -10.94 -0.72 -7.29
C ARG A 509 -11.78 0.27 -8.12
N THR A 510 -11.38 1.54 -8.15
CA THR A 510 -12.24 2.61 -8.70
C THR A 510 -11.88 3.04 -10.12
N THR A 511 -10.62 2.86 -10.51
CA THR A 511 -10.08 3.35 -11.79
C THR A 511 -9.45 2.22 -12.59
N GLY A 512 -9.05 2.53 -13.83
CA GLY A 512 -8.33 1.60 -14.70
C GLY A 512 -9.22 0.70 -15.57
N PRO A 513 -8.60 -0.05 -16.49
CA PRO A 513 -9.25 -0.90 -17.47
C PRO A 513 -9.54 -2.30 -16.92
N ASP A 514 -10.42 -3.02 -17.60
CA ASP A 514 -10.62 -4.45 -17.39
C ASP A 514 -9.74 -5.27 -18.34
N ILE A 515 -9.60 -4.80 -19.59
CA ILE A 515 -8.73 -5.40 -20.61
C ILE A 515 -7.35 -4.75 -20.55
N PRO A 516 -6.26 -5.53 -20.41
CA PRO A 516 -4.90 -4.99 -20.41
C PRO A 516 -4.57 -4.25 -21.72
N PRO A 517 -3.69 -3.23 -21.70
CA PRO A 517 -3.30 -2.49 -22.89
C PRO A 517 -2.73 -3.40 -23.97
N GLY A 518 -3.24 -3.29 -25.20
CA GLY A 518 -2.82 -4.13 -26.33
C GLY A 518 -3.40 -5.55 -26.34
N TRP A 519 -4.39 -5.85 -25.48
CA TRP A 519 -5.15 -7.10 -25.50
C TRP A 519 -6.56 -6.91 -26.10
N HIS A 520 -7.14 -7.99 -26.61
CA HIS A 520 -8.51 -8.01 -27.15
C HIS A 520 -9.57 -8.43 -26.13
N TYR A 521 -9.20 -9.23 -25.14
CA TYR A 521 -10.07 -9.72 -24.07
C TYR A 521 -9.37 -9.57 -22.72
N SER A 522 -10.15 -9.75 -21.64
CA SER A 522 -9.59 -9.76 -20.29
C SER A 522 -9.26 -11.21 -19.89
N PRO A 523 -7.99 -11.51 -19.56
CA PRO A 523 -7.59 -12.87 -19.17
C PRO A 523 -8.18 -13.28 -17.81
N SER A 524 -8.57 -12.33 -16.96
CA SER A 524 -9.24 -12.58 -15.67
C SER A 524 -10.76 -12.71 -15.77
N THR A 525 -11.34 -12.83 -16.97
CA THR A 525 -12.79 -13.03 -17.11
C THR A 525 -13.21 -14.38 -16.54
N TRP A 526 -14.47 -14.47 -16.10
CA TRP A 526 -15.00 -15.74 -15.60
C TRP A 526 -14.99 -16.85 -16.65
N THR A 527 -15.23 -16.51 -17.92
CA THR A 527 -15.21 -17.48 -19.02
C THR A 527 -13.83 -18.09 -19.25
N GLN A 528 -12.73 -17.36 -18.99
CA GLN A 528 -11.39 -17.95 -19.06
C GLN A 528 -11.03 -18.84 -17.87
N ARG A 529 -11.63 -18.58 -16.70
CA ARG A 529 -11.33 -19.32 -15.47
C ARG A 529 -12.20 -20.55 -15.26
N LEU A 530 -13.40 -20.60 -15.85
CA LEU A 530 -14.31 -21.74 -15.68
C LEU A 530 -13.73 -23.08 -16.16
N PRO A 531 -13.02 -23.17 -17.31
CA PRO A 531 -12.38 -24.42 -17.72
C PRO A 531 -11.39 -24.93 -16.66
N ILE A 532 -10.58 -24.03 -16.09
CA ILE A 532 -9.63 -24.36 -15.03
C ILE A 532 -10.36 -24.90 -13.80
N ILE A 533 -11.39 -24.18 -13.33
CA ILE A 533 -12.19 -24.59 -12.17
C ILE A 533 -12.88 -25.95 -12.40
N ALA A 534 -13.44 -26.16 -13.59
CA ALA A 534 -14.10 -27.42 -13.94
C ALA A 534 -13.14 -28.61 -13.95
N LEU A 535 -11.93 -28.43 -14.51
CA LEU A 535 -10.88 -29.44 -14.50
C LEU A 535 -10.35 -29.68 -13.07
N ALA A 536 -10.25 -28.64 -12.24
CA ALA A 536 -9.86 -28.77 -10.84
C ALA A 536 -10.89 -29.57 -10.03
N PHE A 537 -12.20 -29.48 -10.33
CA PHE A 537 -13.20 -30.36 -9.72
C PHE A 537 -12.96 -31.82 -10.08
N VAL A 538 -12.66 -32.13 -11.35
CA VAL A 538 -12.32 -33.50 -11.77
C VAL A 538 -11.12 -34.02 -10.99
N GLY A 539 -10.05 -33.22 -10.91
CA GLY A 539 -8.87 -33.54 -10.11
C GLY A 539 -9.18 -33.75 -8.64
N LEU A 540 -9.98 -32.87 -8.03
CA LEU A 540 -10.40 -32.95 -6.64
C LEU A 540 -11.10 -34.27 -6.32
N TYR A 541 -12.10 -34.67 -7.12
CA TYR A 541 -12.84 -35.90 -6.86
C TYR A 541 -11.95 -37.13 -6.96
N ILE A 542 -11.05 -37.17 -7.95
CA ILE A 542 -10.09 -38.26 -8.12
C ILE A 542 -9.11 -38.30 -6.95
N SER A 543 -8.42 -37.20 -6.67
CA SER A 543 -7.42 -37.11 -5.60
C SER A 543 -8.01 -37.40 -4.24
N ARG A 544 -9.24 -36.94 -3.97
CA ARG A 544 -9.94 -37.22 -2.71
C ARG A 544 -10.32 -38.68 -2.57
N TYR A 545 -10.75 -39.34 -3.64
CA TYR A 545 -11.02 -40.77 -3.64
C TYR A 545 -9.73 -41.57 -3.36
N LEU A 546 -8.63 -41.24 -4.03
CA LEU A 546 -7.33 -41.87 -3.82
C LEU A 546 -6.78 -41.60 -2.40
N ALA A 547 -6.99 -40.40 -1.86
CA ALA A 547 -6.61 -40.06 -0.49
C ALA A 547 -7.37 -40.89 0.54
N ALA A 548 -8.66 -41.13 0.33
CA ALA A 548 -9.46 -42.00 1.18
C ALA A 548 -8.91 -43.44 1.21
N PHE A 549 -8.44 -43.94 0.07
CA PHE A 549 -7.75 -45.23 0.00
C PHE A 549 -6.41 -45.21 0.76
N GLN A 550 -5.58 -44.19 0.57
CA GLN A 550 -4.28 -44.08 1.27
C GLN A 550 -4.43 -43.96 2.79
N LEU A 551 -5.50 -43.32 3.26
CA LEU A 551 -5.86 -43.22 4.67
C LEU A 551 -6.54 -44.50 5.22
N GLY A 552 -6.74 -45.52 4.39
CA GLY A 552 -7.33 -46.80 4.78
C GLY A 552 -8.85 -46.73 5.02
N HIS A 553 -9.54 -45.74 4.44
CA HIS A 553 -11.00 -45.60 4.55
C HIS A 553 -11.77 -46.44 3.53
N THR A 554 -11.08 -46.95 2.50
CA THR A 554 -11.63 -47.84 1.49
C THR A 554 -10.68 -49.00 1.27
N ASP A 555 -11.21 -50.22 1.16
CA ASP A 555 -10.40 -51.44 1.10
C ASP A 555 -9.74 -51.71 -0.27
N ALA A 556 -10.26 -51.09 -1.34
CA ALA A 556 -9.78 -51.26 -2.71
C ALA A 556 -9.84 -49.96 -3.50
N ALA A 557 -8.92 -49.79 -4.45
CA ALA A 557 -8.91 -48.67 -5.39
C ALA A 557 -9.33 -49.13 -6.78
N TRP A 558 -10.34 -48.47 -7.35
CA TRP A 558 -10.87 -48.80 -8.66
C TRP A 558 -9.90 -48.43 -9.79
N ASP A 559 -9.55 -49.40 -10.63
CA ASP A 559 -8.81 -49.19 -11.87
C ASP A 559 -9.52 -49.86 -13.07
N PRO A 560 -10.03 -49.09 -14.04
CA PRO A 560 -10.73 -49.65 -15.20
C PRO A 560 -9.84 -50.32 -16.26
N PHE A 561 -8.54 -50.02 -16.30
CA PHE A 561 -7.68 -50.42 -17.43
C PHE A 561 -6.47 -51.26 -17.02
N PHE A 562 -5.97 -51.10 -15.79
CA PHE A 562 -4.68 -51.65 -15.35
C PHE A 562 -4.79 -52.58 -14.13
N GLY A 563 -5.97 -53.15 -13.86
CA GLY A 563 -6.15 -54.16 -12.82
C GLY A 563 -5.92 -53.62 -11.40
N ASP A 564 -4.86 -54.05 -10.73
CA ASP A 564 -4.45 -53.53 -9.41
C ASP A 564 -3.44 -52.36 -9.52
N GLY A 565 -3.26 -51.80 -10.72
CA GLY A 565 -2.26 -50.77 -11.01
C GLY A 565 -2.39 -49.51 -10.16
N THR A 566 -3.61 -48.98 -10.00
CA THR A 566 -3.87 -47.83 -9.11
C THR A 566 -3.42 -48.10 -7.68
N GLU A 567 -3.75 -49.26 -7.10
CA GLU A 567 -3.36 -49.63 -5.73
C GLU A 567 -1.84 -49.73 -5.58
N ARG A 568 -1.15 -50.38 -6.53
CA ARG A 568 0.30 -50.52 -6.52
C ARG A 568 1.02 -49.18 -6.58
N ILE A 569 0.48 -48.21 -7.31
CA ILE A 569 1.11 -46.90 -7.50
C ILE A 569 0.97 -46.03 -6.24
N ILE A 570 -0.25 -45.91 -5.72
CA ILE A 570 -0.53 -45.05 -4.55
C ILE A 570 -0.03 -45.64 -3.22
N THR A 571 0.43 -46.90 -3.23
CA THR A 571 1.09 -47.55 -2.08
C THR A 571 2.56 -47.85 -2.30
N SER A 572 3.13 -47.36 -3.41
CA SER A 572 4.53 -47.53 -3.77
C SER A 572 5.48 -46.84 -2.77
N GLU A 573 6.75 -47.27 -2.75
CA GLU A 573 7.80 -46.63 -1.94
C GLU A 573 7.96 -45.14 -2.27
N VAL A 574 7.73 -44.75 -3.53
CA VAL A 574 7.79 -43.34 -3.94
C VAL A 574 6.64 -42.54 -3.34
N SER A 575 5.43 -43.09 -3.29
CA SER A 575 4.28 -42.45 -2.65
C SER A 575 4.47 -42.35 -1.13
N LYS A 576 4.98 -43.43 -0.50
CA LYS A 576 5.29 -43.49 0.94
C LYS A 576 6.47 -42.61 1.38
N ALA A 577 7.28 -42.10 0.45
CA ALA A 577 8.40 -41.22 0.77
C ALA A 577 7.93 -39.85 1.32
N TRP A 578 6.67 -39.49 1.12
CA TRP A 578 6.08 -38.26 1.65
C TRP A 578 5.55 -38.45 3.08
N PRO A 579 5.67 -37.42 3.95
CA PRO A 579 5.19 -37.49 5.34
C PRO A 579 3.66 -37.49 5.46
N VAL A 580 2.95 -37.19 4.36
CA VAL A 580 1.50 -37.10 4.26
C VAL A 580 1.03 -37.81 2.99
N PRO A 581 -0.24 -38.26 2.90
CA PRO A 581 -0.79 -38.85 1.68
C PRO A 581 -0.66 -37.89 0.48
N ASP A 582 0.04 -38.31 -0.57
CA ASP A 582 0.29 -37.49 -1.76
C ASP A 582 -1.00 -37.16 -2.53
N ALA A 583 -1.96 -38.10 -2.61
CA ALA A 583 -3.27 -37.85 -3.18
C ALA A 583 -4.07 -36.85 -2.32
N GLY A 584 -3.87 -36.88 -1.01
CA GLY A 584 -4.45 -35.90 -0.08
C GLY A 584 -3.91 -34.49 -0.32
N LEU A 585 -2.60 -34.36 -0.53
CA LEU A 585 -1.98 -33.10 -0.91
C LEU A 585 -2.52 -32.59 -2.25
N GLY A 586 -2.70 -33.48 -3.23
CA GLY A 586 -3.37 -33.16 -4.50
C GLY A 586 -4.79 -32.62 -4.30
N ALA A 587 -5.60 -33.27 -3.45
CA ALA A 587 -6.96 -32.81 -3.15
C ALA A 587 -6.98 -31.40 -2.52
N LEU A 588 -6.06 -31.12 -1.60
CA LEU A 588 -5.91 -29.78 -1.02
C LEU A 588 -5.59 -28.73 -2.08
N VAL A 589 -4.67 -29.03 -2.99
CA VAL A 589 -4.29 -28.13 -4.09
C VAL A 589 -5.51 -27.82 -4.96
N TYR A 590 -6.25 -28.85 -5.39
CA TYR A 590 -7.44 -28.65 -6.21
C TYR A 590 -8.53 -27.82 -5.49
N ILE A 591 -8.74 -28.01 -4.19
CA ILE A 591 -9.65 -27.15 -3.40
C ILE A 591 -9.17 -25.69 -3.46
N LEU A 592 -7.89 -25.44 -3.23
CA LEU A 592 -7.33 -24.10 -3.30
C LEU A 592 -7.42 -23.52 -4.72
N GLU A 593 -7.25 -24.31 -5.78
CA GLU A 593 -7.39 -23.89 -7.18
C GLU A 593 -8.83 -23.42 -7.45
N ILE A 594 -9.82 -24.20 -7.01
CA ILE A 594 -11.23 -23.86 -7.11
C ILE A 594 -11.51 -22.54 -6.37
N LEU A 595 -11.10 -22.44 -5.10
CA LEU A 595 -11.36 -21.27 -4.28
C LEU A 595 -10.69 -20.02 -4.86
N THR A 596 -9.40 -20.08 -5.17
CA THR A 596 -8.65 -18.93 -5.72
C THR A 596 -9.07 -18.57 -7.14
N GLY A 597 -9.52 -19.54 -7.94
CA GLY A 597 -10.11 -19.33 -9.26
C GLY A 597 -11.44 -18.57 -9.22
N ILE A 598 -12.25 -18.78 -8.19
CA ILE A 598 -13.53 -18.08 -7.96
C ILE A 598 -13.29 -16.62 -7.47
N VAL A 599 -12.25 -16.38 -6.66
CA VAL A 599 -11.98 -15.03 -6.11
C VAL A 599 -11.72 -14.00 -7.22
N GLY A 600 -12.33 -12.82 -7.11
CA GLY A 600 -12.04 -11.66 -7.95
C GLY A 600 -12.96 -11.48 -9.15
N GLY A 601 -12.52 -10.64 -10.10
CA GLY A 601 -13.29 -10.29 -11.30
C GLY A 601 -12.36 -9.96 -12.47
N ARG A 602 -12.89 -9.32 -13.52
CA ARG A 602 -12.14 -9.06 -14.77
C ARG A 602 -10.87 -8.23 -14.62
N ALA A 603 -10.81 -7.39 -13.59
CA ALA A 603 -9.61 -6.59 -13.31
C ALA A 603 -8.60 -7.30 -12.39
N ARG A 604 -8.81 -8.59 -12.05
CA ARG A 604 -8.00 -9.33 -11.07
C ARG A 604 -6.49 -9.27 -11.37
N TRP A 605 -6.09 -9.34 -12.64
CA TRP A 605 -4.70 -9.21 -13.09
C TRP A 605 -3.96 -7.94 -12.59
N ARG A 606 -4.68 -6.84 -12.32
CA ARG A 606 -4.11 -5.61 -11.75
C ARG A 606 -4.57 -5.29 -10.34
N THR A 607 -5.72 -5.79 -9.91
CA THR A 607 -6.26 -5.51 -8.56
C THR A 607 -5.71 -6.45 -7.51
N MET A 608 -5.39 -7.70 -7.88
CA MET A 608 -4.84 -8.73 -6.99
C MET A 608 -3.76 -9.56 -7.71
N PRO A 609 -2.64 -8.96 -8.17
CA PRO A 609 -1.58 -9.70 -8.85
C PRO A 609 -1.02 -10.87 -8.02
N TRP A 610 -0.93 -10.70 -6.70
CA TRP A 610 -0.49 -11.77 -5.79
C TRP A 610 -1.33 -13.04 -5.90
N LEU A 611 -2.65 -12.88 -6.06
CA LEU A 611 -3.58 -14.00 -6.17
C LEU A 611 -3.47 -14.68 -7.54
N VAL A 612 -3.13 -13.93 -8.58
CA VAL A 612 -2.86 -14.49 -9.92
C VAL A 612 -1.56 -15.29 -9.91
N VAL A 613 -0.52 -14.76 -9.29
CA VAL A 613 0.76 -15.48 -9.15
C VAL A 613 0.58 -16.73 -8.31
N LEU A 614 -0.12 -16.66 -7.17
CA LEU A 614 -0.45 -17.84 -6.36
C LEU A 614 -1.18 -18.90 -7.18
N PHE A 615 -2.20 -18.49 -7.94
CA PHE A 615 -2.99 -19.40 -8.79
C PHE A 615 -2.14 -20.07 -9.87
N GLY A 616 -1.27 -19.32 -10.55
CA GLY A 616 -0.35 -19.87 -11.54
C GLY A 616 0.75 -20.76 -10.95
N VAL A 617 1.26 -20.44 -9.77
CA VAL A 617 2.25 -21.26 -9.03
C VAL A 617 1.65 -22.57 -8.57
N MET A 618 0.35 -22.62 -8.29
CA MET A 618 -0.33 -23.88 -8.00
C MET A 618 -0.42 -24.73 -9.27
N ILE A 619 -0.86 -24.17 -10.39
CA ILE A 619 -1.09 -24.97 -11.61
C ILE A 619 0.22 -25.44 -12.26
N VAL A 620 1.21 -24.56 -12.45
CA VAL A 620 2.38 -24.87 -13.30
C VAL A 620 3.39 -25.79 -12.59
N PRO A 621 3.99 -25.40 -11.44
CA PRO A 621 4.82 -26.29 -10.63
C PRO A 621 4.16 -27.63 -10.24
N LEU A 622 2.91 -27.63 -9.78
CA LEU A 622 2.27 -28.88 -9.35
C LEU A 622 1.87 -29.75 -10.54
N GLY A 623 1.52 -29.13 -11.68
CA GLY A 623 1.42 -29.82 -12.96
C GLY A 623 2.73 -30.55 -13.33
N ALA A 624 3.89 -29.91 -13.14
CA ALA A 624 5.18 -30.56 -13.37
C ALA A 624 5.42 -31.74 -12.42
N VAL A 625 5.01 -31.63 -11.15
CA VAL A 625 5.04 -32.75 -10.19
C VAL A 625 4.13 -33.89 -10.64
N SER A 626 2.92 -33.60 -11.12
CA SER A 626 2.01 -34.62 -11.66
C SER A 626 2.59 -35.32 -12.90
N ILE A 627 3.25 -34.57 -13.79
CA ILE A 627 3.92 -35.14 -14.97
C ILE A 627 5.09 -36.04 -14.56
N PHE A 628 5.87 -35.63 -13.56
CA PHE A 628 6.92 -36.47 -12.99
C PHE A 628 6.34 -37.80 -12.47
N PHE A 629 5.22 -37.76 -11.75
CA PHE A 629 4.54 -38.97 -11.29
C PHE A 629 4.03 -39.86 -12.42
N ILE A 630 3.57 -39.30 -13.55
CA ILE A 630 3.22 -40.10 -14.74
C ILE A 630 4.45 -40.83 -15.28
N ILE A 631 5.57 -40.11 -15.44
CA ILE A 631 6.80 -40.64 -16.04
C ILE A 631 7.33 -41.83 -15.24
N ILE A 632 7.35 -41.74 -13.91
CA ILE A 632 7.95 -42.79 -13.08
C ILE A 632 7.08 -44.05 -12.94
N GLN A 633 5.77 -43.98 -13.22
CA GLN A 633 4.84 -45.11 -13.00
C GLN A 633 5.28 -46.38 -13.75
N PRO A 634 5.42 -46.38 -15.09
CA PRO A 634 5.83 -47.59 -15.82
C PRO A 634 7.34 -47.85 -15.76
N ILE A 635 8.16 -46.83 -15.49
CA ILE A 635 9.63 -46.95 -15.42
C ILE A 635 10.06 -47.60 -14.11
N VAL A 636 9.54 -47.13 -12.97
CA VAL A 636 9.97 -47.54 -11.63
C VAL A 636 9.06 -48.62 -11.04
N ILE A 637 7.74 -48.47 -11.22
CA ILE A 637 6.74 -49.35 -10.56
C ILE A 637 6.28 -50.47 -11.51
N GLY A 638 6.40 -50.26 -12.82
CA GLY A 638 6.08 -51.26 -13.84
C GLY A 638 4.58 -51.41 -14.13
N THR A 639 3.75 -50.46 -13.72
CA THR A 639 2.31 -50.43 -14.00
C THR A 639 1.81 -48.99 -14.17
N TRP A 640 0.53 -48.81 -14.45
CA TRP A 640 -0.13 -47.52 -14.67
C TRP A 640 -1.32 -47.35 -13.74
N CYS A 641 -1.63 -46.10 -13.40
CA CYS A 641 -2.78 -45.74 -12.58
C CYS A 641 -3.76 -44.95 -13.44
N SER A 642 -4.89 -45.57 -13.80
CA SER A 642 -5.90 -44.94 -14.66
C SER A 642 -6.38 -43.59 -14.13
N LEU A 643 -6.63 -43.52 -12.82
CA LEU A 643 -7.12 -42.33 -12.15
C LEU A 643 -6.06 -41.23 -12.08
N CYS A 644 -4.80 -41.59 -11.85
CA CYS A 644 -3.67 -40.66 -11.79
C CYS A 644 -3.41 -40.04 -13.16
N LEU A 645 -3.50 -40.82 -14.25
CA LEU A 645 -3.40 -40.32 -15.62
C LEU A 645 -4.51 -39.32 -15.94
N LEU A 646 -5.75 -39.62 -15.53
CA LEU A 646 -6.89 -38.73 -15.76
C LEU A 646 -6.73 -37.42 -14.98
N ALA A 647 -6.32 -37.47 -13.70
CA ALA A 647 -6.06 -36.30 -12.88
C ALA A 647 -4.92 -35.45 -13.47
N ALA A 648 -3.82 -36.09 -13.89
CA ALA A 648 -2.69 -35.39 -14.46
C ALA A 648 -3.01 -34.80 -15.86
N ALA A 649 -3.83 -35.47 -16.67
CA ALA A 649 -4.36 -34.92 -17.91
C ALA A 649 -5.24 -33.68 -17.64
N ALA A 650 -6.11 -33.75 -16.63
CA ALA A 650 -6.92 -32.60 -16.23
C ALA A 650 -6.04 -31.42 -15.82
N MET A 651 -5.01 -31.64 -14.99
CA MET A 651 -4.04 -30.60 -14.59
C MET A 651 -3.27 -30.01 -15.78
N LEU A 652 -2.78 -30.86 -16.69
CA LEU A 652 -2.04 -30.43 -17.87
C LEU A 652 -2.89 -29.54 -18.79
N LEU A 653 -4.19 -29.84 -18.93
CA LEU A 653 -5.13 -29.02 -19.69
C LEU A 653 -5.42 -27.66 -19.04
N GLN A 654 -5.12 -27.46 -17.75
CA GLN A 654 -5.27 -26.15 -17.09
C GLN A 654 -4.14 -25.18 -17.44
N ILE A 655 -2.93 -25.68 -17.71
CA ILE A 655 -1.72 -24.86 -17.92
C ILE A 655 -1.94 -23.77 -18.99
N PRO A 656 -2.46 -24.07 -20.20
CA PRO A 656 -2.66 -23.06 -21.24
C PRO A 656 -3.54 -21.89 -20.83
N TYR A 657 -4.57 -22.14 -20.02
CA TYR A 657 -5.55 -21.11 -19.60
C TYR A 657 -4.99 -20.19 -18.49
N SER A 658 -4.05 -20.67 -17.67
CA SER A 658 -3.52 -19.88 -16.54
C SER A 658 -2.45 -18.86 -16.95
N LEU A 659 -1.75 -19.12 -18.06
CA LEU A 659 -0.60 -18.31 -18.49
C LEU A 659 -0.97 -16.88 -18.88
N ASP A 660 -2.14 -16.67 -19.48
CA ASP A 660 -2.57 -15.35 -19.93
C ASP A 660 -2.71 -14.36 -18.77
N GLU A 661 -3.27 -14.80 -17.64
CA GLU A 661 -3.45 -13.97 -16.46
C GLU A 661 -2.10 -13.63 -15.81
N LEU A 662 -1.17 -14.60 -15.78
CA LEU A 662 0.20 -14.40 -15.30
C LEU A 662 0.97 -13.38 -16.15
N ILE A 663 0.85 -13.46 -17.47
CA ILE A 663 1.52 -12.53 -18.39
C ILE A 663 0.96 -11.12 -18.25
N ALA A 664 -0.37 -10.97 -18.18
CA ALA A 664 -1.00 -9.67 -17.96
C ALA A 664 -0.58 -9.04 -16.61
N SER A 665 -0.54 -9.84 -15.54
CA SER A 665 -0.08 -9.39 -14.22
C SER A 665 1.41 -9.03 -14.23
N GLY A 666 2.24 -9.78 -14.95
CA GLY A 666 3.65 -9.47 -15.15
C GLY A 666 3.87 -8.16 -15.92
N GLN A 667 3.12 -7.94 -17.01
CA GLN A 667 3.13 -6.69 -17.76
C GLN A 667 2.70 -5.50 -16.90
N PHE A 668 1.68 -5.69 -16.06
CA PHE A 668 1.25 -4.70 -15.08
C PHE A 668 2.36 -4.29 -14.10
N LEU A 669 2.99 -5.28 -13.45
CA LEU A 669 4.06 -5.02 -12.47
C LEU A 669 5.30 -4.38 -13.13
N LEU A 670 5.62 -4.76 -14.37
CA LEU A 670 6.70 -4.15 -15.15
C LEU A 670 6.41 -2.69 -15.51
N ASP A 671 5.17 -2.34 -15.86
CA ASP A 671 4.75 -0.94 -16.08
C ASP A 671 4.88 -0.11 -14.80
N ARG A 672 4.43 -0.62 -13.66
CA ARG A 672 4.59 0.06 -12.35
C ARG A 672 6.06 0.34 -12.05
N ARG A 673 6.95 -0.64 -12.28
CA ARG A 673 8.40 -0.48 -12.14
C ARG A 673 8.96 0.61 -13.07
N ARG A 674 8.53 0.65 -14.32
CA ARG A 674 8.98 1.66 -15.31
C ARG A 674 8.53 3.07 -14.95
N ARG A 675 7.38 3.21 -14.30
CA ARG A 675 6.85 4.49 -13.81
C ARG A 675 7.40 4.89 -12.43
N GLY A 676 8.39 4.17 -11.89
CA GLY A 676 9.00 4.47 -10.59
C GLY A 676 8.12 4.16 -9.37
N LYS A 677 7.06 3.37 -9.54
CA LYS A 677 6.12 3.00 -8.46
C LYS A 677 6.57 1.74 -7.71
N SER A 678 6.02 1.54 -6.51
CA SER A 678 6.36 0.37 -5.69
C SER A 678 5.73 -0.91 -6.29
N VAL A 679 6.59 -1.81 -6.76
CA VAL A 679 6.15 -3.12 -7.29
C VAL A 679 5.52 -3.97 -6.19
N LEU A 680 6.01 -3.88 -4.96
CA LEU A 680 5.51 -4.65 -3.82
C LEU A 680 4.11 -4.21 -3.41
N LEU A 681 3.87 -2.89 -3.32
CA LEU A 681 2.54 -2.36 -3.02
C LEU A 681 1.56 -2.67 -4.15
N ALA A 682 1.97 -2.50 -5.41
CA ALA A 682 1.15 -2.88 -6.56
C ALA A 682 0.85 -4.39 -6.60
N PHE A 683 1.78 -5.24 -6.17
CA PHE A 683 1.57 -6.69 -6.07
C PHE A 683 0.54 -7.06 -5.00
N LEU A 684 0.61 -6.44 -3.82
CA LEU A 684 -0.24 -6.76 -2.68
C LEU A 684 -1.63 -6.09 -2.74
N ARG A 685 -1.70 -4.81 -3.10
CA ARG A 685 -2.93 -4.00 -3.08
C ARG A 685 -3.53 -3.74 -4.46
N GLY A 686 -2.78 -4.02 -5.52
CA GLY A 686 -3.15 -3.65 -6.87
C GLY A 686 -3.03 -2.14 -7.14
N ASP A 687 -3.17 -1.76 -8.40
CA ASP A 687 -3.21 -0.36 -8.83
C ASP A 687 -4.04 -0.18 -10.12
N THR A 688 -4.12 1.03 -10.63
CA THR A 688 -4.68 1.37 -11.94
C THR A 688 -3.62 1.27 -13.03
N MET A 689 -4.04 1.17 -14.30
CA MET A 689 -3.16 1.20 -15.48
C MET A 689 -3.83 2.02 -16.58
N GLU A 690 -3.08 2.74 -17.39
CA GLU A 690 -3.63 3.53 -18.52
C GLU A 690 -3.64 2.72 -19.83
N GLY A 691 -4.41 3.18 -20.82
CA GLY A 691 -4.35 2.65 -22.19
C GLY A 691 -5.10 1.34 -22.45
N GLY A 692 -5.77 0.77 -21.44
CA GLY A 692 -6.64 -0.40 -21.60
C GLY A 692 -8.10 0.00 -21.87
N ARG A 693 -8.98 -1.01 -21.98
CA ARG A 693 -10.43 -0.80 -22.22
C ARG A 693 -11.25 -1.34 -21.05
N ARG A 694 -12.38 -0.69 -20.77
CA ARG A 694 -13.43 -1.23 -19.89
C ARG A 694 -14.42 -2.02 -20.71
N ILE A 695 -14.98 -3.07 -20.12
CA ILE A 695 -16.00 -3.90 -20.77
C ILE A 695 -17.26 -4.01 -19.93
N PRO A 696 -18.44 -4.21 -20.57
CA PRO A 696 -19.67 -4.51 -19.85
C PRO A 696 -19.50 -5.71 -18.91
N PRO A 697 -20.29 -5.80 -17.82
CA PRO A 697 -20.41 -6.99 -16.97
C PRO A 697 -20.48 -8.30 -17.77
N ASP A 698 -19.90 -9.38 -17.22
CA ASP A 698 -19.90 -10.72 -17.79
C ASP A 698 -21.35 -11.14 -17.71
N ASP A 699 -21.98 -11.12 -18.86
CA ASP A 699 -23.39 -11.40 -18.97
C ASP A 699 -23.56 -12.90 -19.15
N PHE A 700 -23.70 -13.59 -18.02
CA PHE A 700 -24.10 -15.00 -17.99
C PHE A 700 -25.56 -15.22 -18.42
N GLU A 701 -26.31 -14.15 -18.70
CA GLU A 701 -27.63 -14.24 -19.33
C GLU A 701 -27.53 -14.47 -20.85
N ARG A 702 -26.32 -14.41 -21.42
CA ARG A 702 -26.06 -14.79 -22.81
C ARG A 702 -26.32 -16.29 -23.05
N PRO A 703 -26.70 -16.69 -24.28
CA PRO A 703 -26.92 -18.10 -24.61
C PRO A 703 -25.70 -18.97 -24.26
N ALA A 704 -25.92 -20.16 -23.69
CA ALA A 704 -24.86 -21.07 -23.26
C ALA A 704 -23.80 -21.36 -24.34
N ARG A 705 -24.20 -21.44 -25.61
CA ARG A 705 -23.27 -21.59 -26.75
C ARG A 705 -22.23 -20.47 -26.87
N ALA A 706 -22.60 -19.23 -26.52
CA ALA A 706 -21.70 -18.09 -26.57
C ALA A 706 -20.69 -18.16 -25.43
N VAL A 707 -21.15 -18.56 -24.25
CA VAL A 707 -20.32 -18.78 -23.05
C VAL A 707 -19.29 -19.88 -23.30
N VAL A 708 -19.70 -21.02 -23.85
CA VAL A 708 -18.80 -22.15 -24.20
C VAL A 708 -17.80 -21.74 -25.28
N ARG A 709 -18.22 -20.97 -26.29
CA ARG A 709 -17.29 -20.46 -27.32
C ARG A 709 -16.26 -19.52 -26.73
N ASP A 710 -16.65 -18.65 -25.79
CA ASP A 710 -15.72 -17.72 -25.13
C ASP A 710 -14.74 -18.50 -24.22
N MET A 711 -15.18 -19.60 -23.59
CA MET A 711 -14.31 -20.52 -22.83
C MET A 711 -13.27 -21.20 -23.71
N LEU A 712 -13.66 -21.66 -24.89
CA LEU A 712 -12.76 -22.39 -25.79
C LEU A 712 -11.93 -21.48 -26.72
N GLY A 713 -12.20 -20.17 -26.73
CA GLY A 713 -11.61 -19.23 -27.69
C GLY A 713 -10.77 -18.09 -27.11
N GLY A 714 -10.74 -17.91 -25.78
CA GLY A 714 -10.05 -16.78 -25.15
C GLY A 714 -8.57 -17.00 -24.85
N GLY A 715 -7.82 -17.53 -25.83
CA GLY A 715 -6.36 -17.62 -25.77
C GLY A 715 -5.79 -19.04 -25.91
N VAL A 716 -6.64 -20.06 -25.88
CA VAL A 716 -6.26 -21.45 -26.16
C VAL A 716 -6.87 -21.86 -27.49
N ASN A 717 -6.07 -22.45 -28.38
CA ASN A 717 -6.57 -23.09 -29.59
C ASN A 717 -5.80 -24.39 -29.84
N VAL A 718 -6.38 -25.30 -30.64
CA VAL A 718 -5.80 -26.63 -30.93
C VAL A 718 -5.35 -26.70 -32.39
N PRO A 719 -4.13 -26.25 -32.74
CA PRO A 719 -3.59 -26.45 -34.07
C PRO A 719 -3.45 -27.95 -34.35
N TRP A 720 -3.74 -28.35 -35.58
CA TRP A 720 -3.62 -29.75 -36.00
C TRP A 720 -2.19 -30.29 -35.80
N THR A 721 -1.17 -29.43 -35.94
CA THR A 721 0.24 -29.83 -35.74
C THR A 721 0.50 -30.25 -34.30
N LEU A 722 0.07 -29.45 -33.33
CA LEU A 722 0.22 -29.76 -31.91
C LEU A 722 -0.66 -30.92 -31.48
N ALA A 723 -1.87 -31.04 -32.03
CA ALA A 723 -2.72 -32.21 -31.80
C ALA A 723 -2.02 -33.50 -32.26
N LEU A 724 -1.40 -33.48 -33.45
CA LEU A 724 -0.65 -34.62 -33.96
C LEU A 724 0.63 -34.88 -33.14
N SER A 725 1.32 -33.85 -32.67
CA SER A 725 2.46 -34.00 -31.75
C SER A 725 2.04 -34.63 -30.41
N THR A 726 0.88 -34.24 -29.86
CA THR A 726 0.32 -34.87 -28.65
C THR A 726 -0.01 -36.34 -28.90
N ILE A 727 -0.66 -36.67 -30.03
CA ILE A 727 -0.96 -38.06 -30.40
C ILE A 727 0.34 -38.87 -30.53
N LEU A 728 1.36 -38.30 -31.17
CA LEU A 728 2.67 -38.93 -31.32
C LEU A 728 3.34 -39.19 -29.96
N GLY A 729 3.28 -38.23 -29.04
CA GLY A 729 3.79 -38.39 -27.68
C GLY A 729 3.07 -39.49 -26.90
N ILE A 730 1.73 -39.56 -26.96
CA ILE A 730 0.94 -40.63 -26.34
C ILE A 730 1.32 -42.00 -26.95
N TRP A 731 1.48 -42.05 -28.27
CA TRP A 731 1.87 -43.27 -28.97
C TRP A 731 3.26 -43.76 -28.54
N LEU A 732 4.23 -42.85 -28.35
CA LEU A 732 5.55 -43.18 -27.79
C LEU A 732 5.46 -43.69 -26.35
N MET A 733 4.60 -43.11 -25.53
CA MET A 733 4.36 -43.60 -24.17
C MET A 733 3.83 -45.04 -24.14
N CYS A 734 3.23 -45.50 -25.24
CA CYS A 734 2.73 -46.86 -25.42
C CYS A 734 3.68 -47.76 -26.23
N SER A 735 4.95 -47.39 -26.45
CA SER A 735 5.86 -48.16 -27.32
C SER A 735 6.04 -49.62 -26.90
N ARG A 736 6.06 -49.90 -25.58
CA ARG A 736 6.07 -51.26 -25.02
C ARG A 736 4.91 -52.12 -25.54
N LEU A 737 3.71 -51.54 -25.64
CA LEU A 737 2.50 -52.24 -26.10
C LEU A 737 2.45 -52.36 -27.62
N VAL A 738 2.96 -51.36 -28.34
CA VAL A 738 2.87 -51.29 -29.82
C VAL A 738 3.94 -52.14 -30.49
N PHE A 739 5.17 -52.11 -29.95
CA PHE A 739 6.35 -52.69 -30.59
C PHE A 739 7.05 -53.76 -29.77
N GLY A 740 6.61 -53.99 -28.52
CA GLY A 740 7.32 -54.90 -27.61
C GLY A 740 8.72 -54.41 -27.26
N THR A 741 8.95 -53.09 -27.23
CA THR A 741 10.22 -52.50 -26.79
C THR A 741 10.46 -52.79 -25.31
N GLU A 742 11.70 -53.11 -24.95
CA GLU A 742 12.09 -53.44 -23.57
C GLU A 742 13.29 -52.60 -23.11
N GLY A 743 13.59 -52.65 -21.81
CA GLY A 743 14.78 -52.02 -21.22
C GLY A 743 14.80 -50.49 -21.34
N ALA A 744 16.02 -49.94 -21.40
CA ALA A 744 16.27 -48.50 -21.34
C ALA A 744 15.66 -47.72 -22.52
N GLN A 745 15.49 -48.37 -23.68
CA GLN A 745 14.86 -47.73 -24.82
C GLN A 745 13.37 -47.45 -24.60
N ALA A 746 12.64 -48.41 -24.02
CA ALA A 746 11.24 -48.21 -23.69
C ALA A 746 11.04 -47.13 -22.61
N ASP A 747 11.96 -47.01 -21.66
CA ASP A 747 11.97 -45.93 -20.66
C ASP A 747 12.21 -44.57 -21.30
N SER A 748 13.12 -44.52 -22.27
CA SER A 748 13.40 -43.31 -23.05
C SER A 748 12.19 -42.87 -23.86
N ASP A 749 11.54 -43.78 -24.60
CA ASP A 749 10.33 -43.48 -25.37
C ASP A 749 9.20 -42.96 -24.48
N HIS A 750 9.02 -43.56 -23.30
CA HIS A 750 7.99 -43.14 -22.36
C HIS A 750 8.25 -41.75 -21.79
N LEU A 751 9.48 -41.49 -21.34
CA LEU A 751 9.91 -40.18 -20.85
C LEU A 751 9.73 -39.10 -21.93
N LEU A 752 10.27 -39.35 -23.12
CA LEU A 752 10.19 -38.40 -24.24
C LEU A 752 8.73 -38.18 -24.66
N GLY A 753 7.94 -39.24 -24.75
CA GLY A 753 6.51 -39.17 -25.06
C GLY A 753 5.73 -38.29 -24.08
N ALA A 754 5.92 -38.48 -22.78
CA ALA A 754 5.26 -37.68 -21.74
C ALA A 754 5.66 -36.19 -21.81
N LEU A 755 6.95 -35.90 -22.07
CA LEU A 755 7.44 -34.53 -22.25
C LEU A 755 6.89 -33.90 -23.54
N ILE A 756 6.79 -34.64 -24.65
CA ILE A 756 6.20 -34.16 -25.91
C ILE A 756 4.73 -33.81 -25.71
N VAL A 757 3.95 -34.65 -25.00
CA VAL A 757 2.55 -34.35 -24.66
C VAL A 757 2.46 -33.07 -23.85
N THR A 758 3.29 -32.93 -22.83
CA THR A 758 3.35 -31.75 -21.95
C THR A 758 3.63 -30.47 -22.73
N VAL A 759 4.70 -30.48 -23.52
CA VAL A 759 5.14 -29.33 -24.33
C VAL A 759 4.07 -28.98 -25.38
N SER A 760 3.49 -29.98 -26.04
CA SER A 760 2.50 -29.77 -27.10
C SER A 760 1.20 -29.18 -26.55
N ILE A 761 0.69 -29.68 -25.41
CA ILE A 761 -0.50 -29.13 -24.75
C ILE A 761 -0.23 -27.74 -24.21
N THR A 762 0.91 -27.50 -23.55
CA THR A 762 1.29 -26.16 -23.08
C THR A 762 1.34 -25.16 -24.24
N ALA A 763 1.90 -25.57 -25.38
CA ALA A 763 1.96 -24.76 -26.58
C ALA A 763 0.60 -24.54 -27.27
N MET A 764 -0.49 -25.17 -26.83
CA MET A 764 -1.87 -24.86 -27.29
C MET A 764 -2.35 -23.49 -26.83
N GLY A 765 -1.82 -22.99 -25.72
CA GLY A 765 -1.99 -21.59 -25.32
C GLY A 765 -1.25 -20.68 -26.30
N GLU A 766 -1.95 -19.73 -26.92
CA GLU A 766 -1.35 -18.78 -27.87
C GLU A 766 -0.18 -18.03 -27.23
N ALA A 767 -0.29 -17.65 -25.96
CA ALA A 767 0.78 -16.97 -25.24
C ALA A 767 2.04 -17.83 -25.00
N ALA A 768 1.89 -19.16 -24.99
CA ALA A 768 2.96 -20.15 -24.87
C ALA A 768 3.34 -20.82 -26.19
N ARG A 769 2.85 -20.33 -27.35
CA ARG A 769 3.16 -20.93 -28.66
C ARG A 769 4.65 -21.17 -28.93
N PRO A 770 5.60 -20.34 -28.46
CA PRO A 770 7.04 -20.60 -28.64
C PRO A 770 7.55 -21.87 -27.94
N VAL A 771 6.86 -22.36 -26.90
CA VAL A 771 7.21 -23.58 -26.15
C VAL A 771 7.29 -24.80 -27.08
N ARG A 772 6.55 -24.80 -28.20
CA ARG A 772 6.60 -25.86 -29.22
C ARG A 772 8.01 -26.16 -29.74
N PHE A 773 8.93 -25.19 -29.72
CA PHE A 773 10.30 -25.43 -30.18
C PHE A 773 11.09 -26.38 -29.27
N ILE A 774 10.65 -26.59 -28.02
CA ILE A 774 11.22 -27.63 -27.14
C ILE A 774 11.00 -29.02 -27.74
N ASN A 775 9.90 -29.24 -28.48
CA ASN A 775 9.68 -30.51 -29.18
C ASN A 775 10.77 -30.81 -30.21
N ILE A 776 11.47 -29.80 -30.76
CA ILE A 776 12.62 -30.04 -31.66
C ILE A 776 13.77 -30.68 -30.88
N LEU A 777 14.04 -30.21 -29.66
CA LEU A 777 15.08 -30.80 -28.81
C LEU A 777 14.71 -32.23 -28.38
N LEU A 778 13.44 -32.45 -28.04
CA LEU A 778 12.93 -33.79 -27.70
C LEU A 778 12.94 -34.72 -28.92
N ALA A 779 12.63 -34.21 -30.11
CA ALA A 779 12.70 -34.95 -31.36
C ALA A 779 14.12 -35.39 -31.70
N LEU A 780 15.11 -34.50 -31.49
CA LEU A 780 16.52 -34.85 -31.67
C LEU A 780 16.92 -35.95 -30.69
N ALA A 781 16.54 -35.83 -29.41
CA ALA A 781 16.79 -36.88 -28.42
C ALA A 781 16.16 -38.23 -28.85
N LEU A 782 14.92 -38.21 -29.35
CA LEU A 782 14.24 -39.40 -29.86
C LEU A 782 14.95 -40.03 -31.07
N MET A 783 15.48 -39.22 -31.98
CA MET A 783 16.24 -39.71 -33.14
C MET A 783 17.56 -40.37 -32.74
N PHE A 784 18.19 -39.91 -31.66
CA PHE A 784 19.45 -40.48 -31.17
C PHE A 784 19.25 -41.68 -30.22
N ALA A 785 18.06 -41.83 -29.61
CA ALA A 785 17.78 -42.88 -28.62
C ALA A 785 18.10 -44.31 -29.12
N PRO A 786 17.75 -44.73 -30.36
CA PRO A 786 18.09 -46.06 -30.85
C PRO A 786 19.59 -46.35 -30.98
N PHE A 787 20.42 -45.31 -31.05
CA PHE A 787 21.89 -45.45 -31.11
C PHE A 787 22.54 -45.44 -29.73
N MET A 788 21.79 -45.06 -28.69
CA MET A 788 22.28 -44.91 -27.33
C MET A 788 21.82 -46.03 -26.40
N PHE A 789 20.67 -46.64 -26.67
CA PHE A 789 20.04 -47.62 -25.81
C PHE A 789 19.74 -48.90 -26.58
N ASP A 790 20.07 -50.04 -25.98
CA ASP A 790 19.66 -51.35 -26.48
C ASP A 790 18.24 -51.68 -25.97
N GLY A 791 17.47 -52.45 -26.75
CA GLY A 791 16.14 -52.95 -26.35
C GLY A 791 15.01 -52.76 -27.38
N GLY A 792 15.30 -52.07 -28.49
CA GLY A 792 14.38 -51.87 -29.61
C GLY A 792 14.50 -52.93 -30.70
N SER A 793 13.39 -53.15 -31.41
CA SER A 793 13.44 -53.83 -32.70
C SER A 793 13.82 -52.84 -33.80
N LEU A 794 14.40 -53.34 -34.90
CA LEU A 794 14.68 -52.54 -36.12
C LEU A 794 13.47 -51.71 -36.59
N VAL A 795 12.25 -52.23 -36.38
CA VAL A 795 11.00 -51.54 -36.70
C VAL A 795 10.73 -50.42 -35.70
N ALA A 796 10.91 -50.66 -34.39
CA ALA A 796 10.75 -49.65 -33.35
C ALA A 796 11.75 -48.50 -33.52
N ASP A 797 13.02 -48.82 -33.84
CA ASP A 797 14.09 -47.84 -34.05
C ASP A 797 13.79 -46.94 -35.25
N ALA A 798 13.44 -47.55 -36.38
CA ALA A 798 13.06 -46.81 -37.59
C ALA A 798 11.82 -45.93 -37.33
N ALA A 799 10.85 -46.45 -36.57
CA ALA A 799 9.64 -45.72 -36.21
C ALA A 799 9.93 -44.55 -35.25
N GLY A 800 10.85 -44.71 -34.30
CA GLY A 800 11.32 -43.64 -33.40
C GLY A 800 12.04 -42.51 -34.16
N VAL A 801 12.95 -42.86 -35.08
CA VAL A 801 13.61 -41.86 -35.95
C VAL A 801 12.61 -41.14 -36.84
N ALA A 802 11.66 -41.86 -37.45
CA ALA A 802 10.60 -41.27 -38.27
C ALA A 802 9.68 -40.36 -37.45
N ALA A 803 9.32 -40.77 -36.23
CA ALA A 803 8.57 -39.96 -35.28
C ALA A 803 9.32 -38.67 -34.93
N GLY A 804 10.64 -38.74 -34.68
CA GLY A 804 11.47 -37.57 -34.42
C GLY A 804 11.47 -36.60 -35.61
N LEU A 805 11.70 -37.08 -36.83
CA LEU A 805 11.65 -36.24 -38.04
C LEU A 805 10.27 -35.59 -38.24
N LEU A 806 9.20 -36.36 -38.03
CA LEU A 806 7.83 -35.85 -38.09
C LEU A 806 7.60 -34.78 -37.02
N LEU A 807 8.07 -35.00 -35.79
CA LEU A 807 7.91 -34.05 -34.69
C LEU A 807 8.64 -32.73 -34.96
N VAL A 808 9.84 -32.75 -35.55
CA VAL A 808 10.53 -31.53 -36.03
C VAL A 808 9.66 -30.80 -37.03
N ALA A 809 9.14 -31.51 -38.04
CA ALA A 809 8.29 -30.92 -39.07
C ALA A 809 7.00 -30.31 -38.49
N LEU A 810 6.37 -30.96 -37.50
CA LEU A 810 5.16 -30.46 -36.83
C LEU A 810 5.42 -29.27 -35.91
N SER A 811 6.64 -29.10 -35.42
CA SER A 811 6.98 -28.03 -34.46
C SER A 811 7.30 -26.69 -35.15
N ILE A 812 7.62 -26.70 -36.44
CA ILE A 812 7.96 -25.48 -37.20
C ILE A 812 6.73 -24.59 -37.45
N PRO A 813 5.58 -25.10 -37.97
CA PRO A 813 4.42 -24.25 -38.23
C PRO A 813 3.89 -23.60 -36.96
N ARG A 814 3.72 -22.28 -37.00
CA ARG A 814 3.21 -21.46 -35.88
C ARG A 814 1.76 -21.77 -35.52
N GLY A 815 0.94 -22.14 -36.51
CA GLY A 815 -0.51 -22.20 -36.36
C GLY A 815 -1.14 -20.80 -36.29
N ARG A 816 -2.44 -20.76 -36.02
CA ARG A 816 -3.23 -19.53 -35.94
C ARG A 816 -3.04 -18.86 -34.57
N ILE A 817 -2.84 -17.54 -34.57
CA ILE A 817 -2.84 -16.71 -33.36
C ILE A 817 -3.86 -15.60 -33.60
N ASP A 818 -4.97 -15.64 -32.88
CA ASP A 818 -6.10 -14.74 -33.09
C ASP A 818 -6.04 -13.48 -32.21
N ASN A 819 -5.26 -13.51 -31.13
CA ASN A 819 -5.24 -12.44 -30.14
C ASN A 819 -3.88 -11.71 -30.06
N PRO A 820 -3.87 -10.38 -29.87
CA PRO A 820 -2.67 -9.67 -29.44
C PRO A 820 -2.53 -9.73 -27.91
N TYR A 821 -1.27 -9.81 -27.46
CA TYR A 821 -0.87 -9.96 -26.06
C TYR A 821 -0.05 -8.74 -25.59
N GLY A 822 -0.36 -7.56 -26.11
CA GLY A 822 0.40 -6.33 -25.89
C GLY A 822 1.89 -6.51 -26.21
N SER A 823 2.76 -6.11 -25.29
CA SER A 823 4.23 -6.23 -25.45
C SER A 823 4.74 -7.68 -25.56
N TRP A 824 3.93 -8.68 -25.17
CA TRP A 824 4.29 -10.09 -25.27
C TRP A 824 4.19 -10.62 -26.70
N SER A 825 3.40 -9.98 -27.56
CA SER A 825 3.18 -10.40 -28.95
C SER A 825 4.48 -10.54 -29.76
N ARG A 826 5.53 -9.80 -29.38
CA ARG A 826 6.87 -9.88 -30.00
C ARG A 826 7.57 -11.23 -29.82
N TYR A 827 7.19 -11.99 -28.79
CA TYR A 827 7.74 -13.31 -28.51
C TYR A 827 6.96 -14.42 -29.19
N LEU A 828 5.77 -14.12 -29.70
CA LEU A 828 4.98 -15.06 -30.48
C LEU A 828 5.60 -15.10 -31.89
N VAL A 829 6.57 -15.99 -32.08
CA VAL A 829 7.24 -16.26 -33.37
C VAL A 829 6.59 -17.45 -34.05
#